data_AF-A0A814DX05-F1
#
_entry.id   AF-A0A814DX05-F1
#
_cell.length_a   1.000
_cell.length_b   1.000
_cell.length_c   1.000
_cell.angle_alpha   90.00
_cell.angle_beta   90.00
_cell.angle_gamma   90.00
#
_symmetry.space_group_name_H-M   'P 1'
#
loop_
_entity.id
_entity.type
_entity.pdbx_description
1 polymer ?
#
loop_
_entity_poly.entity_id
_entity_poly.type
_entity_poly.pdbx_seq_one_letter_code
_entity_poly.pdbx_strand_id
1 'polypeptide(L)'
;MRILHWNILDGCHDPKRLEQIKSFIVEYNCDAITLNELNNWVTNGTMQYIASGWGFTYAYVKPQSRSGHFVGFMSKTPFTVHQYPEAKESIFHHALLHVSMDDDVGSKLNIFVTHLTPRSALDRRAETEEIVRSAKEMSMRNEKVLVFGDLNTLSPLDKKHYDKDMLVESLLSKQNRDVLMKKFLREGMDGVIVDYRPMSVLLDGGLTDLIIRYCGDDDLHNTVPTKINDDVAHAAKMRLDYVMSNAHFSPKHCLARVIDDESVQYGAGESISDLVTNGATTASASRFCSTENLFDETYQLVWLDQNVNETEDNLSTQQKLRGIINHLKVFTNIDECEQYIHQGLVAGQDDQKVVLVVSGRFGRELIPRIHQLTLIVAVYIYCMDKESNKQWADQHQKIKDIFTDADEMIRRLKEDQRVRERIDNKSIGISIYSRLDGNGEAGQQQLQERNALFLHLQMLIEILLRMKPSPENAKKDLINYLNETFKDNDAEVELIGEFVREYKPQWDRFWSWFKYKPEKAIWWYTRESCFYRLLNKALRCQDFDILIAFRFFIIDLYRQLTNEHAQYLRTLSTDDDPILRVYRGQGIGVDELHLIRESVGEFLSMNSFLSTTTNPATARRFAKYVTPTNHLQRIQFEFVIDIRMKNTRPFANIRHLSYFQDEDEVLIMCGSIFKIKDVQFNQEHEMWIAQLTLCSDDDYALKEILVHEKKDLGSVPTLMHLGQFLCKMGEYDKGKMVFRELLNEASSSHHDAQSCYLMLGAVALEQKQYQTSLANYFTCLQIQLKTSSPFESLIVYQPDNSQWIAQTYSAIARVYSETHEFDRSLDYSSKALTLLSSDKNHRMRGPVYRTMANVYRDSNDQHQYELALQYYNKAFEIQRKTLPKDHQTIGETYQDLALLYEKQQNYTLTLQSYTESLRIQRKTVSSTHKDFQKLKILENNIEIVKQKIMNQRR
;
A
#
# COMPACT_ATOMS: atom_id res chain seq x y z
N MET A 1 24.39 -0.44 39.35
CA MET A 1 23.33 -0.56 38.33
C MET A 1 23.42 0.61 37.37
N ARG A 2 23.47 0.35 36.06
CA ARG A 2 23.40 1.34 34.98
C ARG A 2 21.99 1.35 34.41
N ILE A 3 21.28 2.48 34.51
CA ILE A 3 19.91 2.63 33.99
C ILE A 3 19.94 3.69 32.90
N LEU A 4 19.40 3.36 31.72
CA LEU A 4 19.23 4.28 30.61
C LEU A 4 17.76 4.72 30.52
N HIS A 5 17.54 5.99 30.20
CA HIS A 5 16.23 6.50 29.80
C HIS A 5 16.27 6.94 28.36
N TRP A 6 15.26 6.53 27.59
CA TRP A 6 15.15 6.91 26.19
C TRP A 6 13.70 7.13 25.78
N ASN A 7 13.36 8.33 25.34
CA ASN A 7 12.14 8.58 24.58
C ASN A 7 12.36 8.23 23.10
N ILE A 8 11.68 7.20 22.59
CA ILE A 8 11.91 6.68 21.23
C ILE A 8 11.02 7.32 20.15
N LEU A 9 10.15 8.29 20.53
CA LEU A 9 9.25 9.05 19.67
C LEU A 9 8.15 8.21 18.98
N ASP A 10 8.48 7.47 17.92
CA ASP A 10 7.49 6.80 17.07
C ASP A 10 7.38 5.29 17.38
N GLY A 11 7.82 4.83 18.54
CA GLY A 11 7.93 3.40 18.80
C GLY A 11 9.03 2.71 17.97
N CYS A 12 9.89 3.47 17.28
CA CYS A 12 10.95 2.95 16.41
C CYS A 12 10.41 1.93 15.37
N HIS A 13 9.54 2.39 14.48
CA HIS A 13 8.92 1.54 13.45
C HIS A 13 9.84 1.17 12.28
N ASP A 14 10.97 1.88 12.12
CA ASP A 14 12.01 1.56 11.15
C ASP A 14 12.92 0.41 11.65
N PRO A 15 12.98 -0.73 10.95
CA PRO A 15 13.88 -1.83 11.31
C PRO A 15 15.36 -1.44 11.37
N LYS A 16 15.81 -0.48 10.55
CA LYS A 16 17.21 -0.01 10.58
C LYS A 16 17.51 0.73 11.87
N ARG A 17 16.67 1.72 12.23
CA ARG A 17 16.76 2.43 13.51
C ARG A 17 16.68 1.49 14.72
N LEU A 18 15.85 0.43 14.65
CA LEU A 18 15.75 -0.54 15.74
C LEU A 18 17.06 -1.34 15.95
N GLU A 19 17.75 -1.74 14.88
CA GLU A 19 19.06 -2.39 14.98
C GLU A 19 20.17 -1.42 15.41
N GLN A 20 20.09 -0.15 15.04
CA GLN A 20 21.03 0.86 15.51
C GLN A 20 20.88 1.13 17.02
N ILE A 21 19.65 1.28 17.51
CA ILE A 21 19.34 1.39 18.94
C ILE A 21 19.85 0.14 19.69
N LYS A 22 19.64 -1.05 19.12
CA LYS A 22 20.17 -2.30 19.69
C LYS A 22 21.69 -2.26 19.84
N SER A 23 22.42 -1.88 18.80
CA SER A 23 23.89 -1.74 18.86
C SER A 23 24.32 -0.77 19.96
N PHE A 24 23.67 0.39 20.04
CA PHE A 24 23.96 1.38 21.10
C PHE A 24 23.72 0.84 22.51
N ILE A 25 22.58 0.17 22.72
CA ILE A 25 22.22 -0.41 24.01
C ILE A 25 23.19 -1.54 24.42
N VAL A 26 23.57 -2.38 23.46
CA VAL A 26 24.55 -3.47 23.69
C VAL A 26 25.93 -2.90 24.02
N GLU A 27 26.37 -1.85 23.31
CA GLU A 27 27.65 -1.18 23.54
C GLU A 27 27.72 -0.52 24.92
N TYR A 28 26.68 0.22 25.30
CA TYR A 28 26.65 0.92 26.59
C TYR A 28 26.49 -0.01 27.80
N ASN A 29 26.08 -1.26 27.54
CA ASN A 29 25.96 -2.36 28.50
C ASN A 29 25.15 -1.97 29.76
N CYS A 30 23.91 -1.52 29.55
CA CYS A 30 22.99 -1.14 30.62
C CYS A 30 22.46 -2.36 31.39
N ASP A 31 22.11 -2.16 32.67
CA ASP A 31 21.46 -3.18 33.51
C ASP A 31 19.94 -3.13 33.41
N ALA A 32 19.39 -1.93 33.21
CA ALA A 32 17.98 -1.69 32.91
C ALA A 32 17.79 -0.50 31.96
N ILE A 33 16.63 -0.44 31.32
CA ILE A 33 16.23 0.65 30.44
C ILE A 33 14.78 1.04 30.70
N THR A 34 14.53 2.34 30.70
CA THR A 34 13.20 2.97 30.79
C THR A 34 12.90 3.60 29.44
N LEU A 35 11.70 3.38 28.91
CA LEU A 35 11.34 3.78 27.55
C LEU A 35 10.01 4.53 27.53
N ASN A 36 9.98 5.65 26.81
CA ASN A 36 8.78 6.44 26.51
C ASN A 36 8.40 6.30 25.04
N GLU A 37 7.13 6.54 24.73
CA GLU A 37 6.57 6.49 23.37
C GLU A 37 6.74 5.13 22.66
N LEU A 38 6.48 4.04 23.39
CA LEU A 38 6.48 2.66 22.90
C LEU A 38 5.25 2.33 22.03
N ASN A 39 4.83 3.26 21.17
CA ASN A 39 3.62 3.16 20.35
C ASN A 39 3.58 1.80 19.66
N ASN A 40 2.48 1.05 19.84
CA ASN A 40 2.25 -0.30 19.28
C ASN A 40 3.08 -1.48 19.85
N TRP A 41 3.90 -1.30 20.90
CA TRP A 41 4.70 -2.41 21.48
C TRP A 41 3.92 -3.38 22.38
N VAL A 42 2.60 -3.20 22.54
CA VAL A 42 1.75 -3.95 23.50
C VAL A 42 1.27 -5.30 22.97
N THR A 43 1.70 -5.72 21.79
CA THR A 43 1.42 -7.05 21.27
C THR A 43 2.31 -8.10 21.95
N ASN A 44 1.68 -8.92 22.80
CA ASN A 44 2.13 -10.20 23.37
C ASN A 44 3.53 -10.70 22.98
N GLY A 45 4.56 -10.16 23.64
CA GLY A 45 5.93 -10.64 23.49
C GLY A 45 6.79 -9.84 22.52
N THR A 46 6.29 -8.80 21.86
CA THR A 46 7.10 -7.85 21.07
C THR A 46 8.16 -7.20 21.97
N MET A 47 7.73 -6.66 23.10
CA MET A 47 8.63 -6.09 24.12
C MET A 47 9.61 -7.14 24.68
N GLN A 48 9.15 -8.36 24.95
CA GLN A 48 10.01 -9.44 25.47
C GLN A 48 11.00 -9.97 24.42
N TYR A 49 10.61 -10.02 23.15
CA TYR A 49 11.43 -10.40 22.00
C TYR A 49 12.52 -9.36 21.74
N ILE A 50 12.16 -8.07 21.72
CA ILE A 50 13.11 -6.97 21.59
C ILE A 50 14.06 -6.96 22.79
N ALA A 51 13.53 -7.07 24.01
CA ALA A 51 14.33 -7.16 25.23
C ALA A 51 15.35 -8.30 25.16
N SER A 52 14.92 -9.49 24.72
CA SER A 52 15.81 -10.65 24.56
C SER A 52 16.89 -10.39 23.51
N GLY A 53 16.53 -9.76 22.38
CA GLY A 53 17.48 -9.34 21.34
C GLY A 53 18.46 -8.26 21.78
N TRP A 54 18.13 -7.50 22.82
CA TRP A 54 18.96 -6.45 23.42
C TRP A 54 19.73 -6.92 24.67
N GLY A 55 19.57 -8.19 25.07
CA GLY A 55 20.25 -8.78 26.22
C GLY A 55 19.59 -8.53 27.58
N PHE A 56 18.30 -8.20 27.61
CA PHE A 56 17.50 -8.08 28.83
C PHE A 56 16.61 -9.32 29.04
N THR A 57 16.54 -9.78 30.28
CA THR A 57 15.80 -11.00 30.66
C THR A 57 14.32 -10.71 30.95
N TYR A 58 14.03 -9.55 31.53
CA TYR A 58 12.69 -9.17 31.99
C TYR A 58 12.25 -7.89 31.29
N ALA A 59 11.03 -7.85 30.79
CA ALA A 59 10.48 -6.64 30.18
C ALA A 59 8.98 -6.50 30.42
N TYR A 60 8.54 -5.25 30.56
CA TYR A 60 7.14 -4.90 30.73
C TYR A 60 6.82 -3.60 30.02
N VAL A 61 5.66 -3.56 29.37
CA VAL A 61 5.08 -2.37 28.75
C VAL A 61 3.75 -2.05 29.43
N LYS A 62 3.57 -0.81 29.85
CA LYS A 62 2.32 -0.31 30.43
C LYS A 62 1.50 0.34 29.31
N PRO A 63 0.41 -0.30 28.85
CA PRO A 63 -0.49 0.33 27.90
C PRO A 63 -1.30 1.46 28.54
N GLN A 64 -1.71 2.41 27.72
CA GLN A 64 -2.72 3.41 28.04
C GLN A 64 -3.71 3.55 26.89
N SER A 65 -4.98 3.19 27.15
CA SER A 65 -6.05 3.24 26.14
C SER A 65 -6.43 4.66 25.71
N ARG A 66 -6.18 5.68 26.54
CA ARG A 66 -6.59 7.07 26.27
C ARG A 66 -5.74 7.83 25.25
N SER A 67 -4.49 7.43 25.03
CA SER A 67 -3.57 8.22 24.19
C SER A 67 -2.70 7.38 23.25
N GLY A 68 -2.62 6.07 23.42
CA GLY A 68 -1.79 5.21 22.56
C GLY A 68 -0.28 5.34 22.79
N HIS A 69 0.17 6.25 23.66
CA HIS A 69 1.58 6.39 24.04
C HIS A 69 1.86 5.54 25.28
N PHE A 70 2.63 4.48 25.07
CA PHE A 70 2.95 3.50 26.09
C PHE A 70 4.33 3.79 26.68
N VAL A 71 4.52 3.42 27.94
CA VAL A 71 5.83 3.45 28.61
C VAL A 71 6.26 2.04 28.95
N GLY A 72 7.55 1.78 29.03
CA GLY A 72 8.04 0.45 29.32
C GLY A 72 9.35 0.43 30.07
N PHE A 73 9.67 -0.76 30.54
CA PHE A 73 10.81 -1.03 31.37
C PHE A 73 11.39 -2.41 31.05
N MET A 74 12.70 -2.50 30.83
CA MET A 74 13.42 -3.76 30.69
C MET A 74 14.58 -3.84 31.67
N SER A 75 14.91 -5.05 32.12
CA SER A 75 15.97 -5.29 33.08
C SER A 75 16.61 -6.66 32.92
N LYS A 76 17.89 -6.76 33.24
CA LYS A 76 18.60 -8.04 33.39
C LYS A 76 18.19 -8.75 34.69
N THR A 77 17.80 -7.98 35.71
CA THR A 77 17.34 -8.47 37.02
C THR A 77 15.80 -8.49 37.11
N PRO A 78 15.21 -9.43 37.86
CA PRO A 78 13.76 -9.47 38.08
C PRO A 78 13.25 -8.19 38.74
N PHE A 79 12.02 -7.80 38.40
CA PHE A 79 11.32 -6.69 39.05
C PHE A 79 9.84 -7.01 39.24
N THR A 80 9.21 -6.29 40.16
CA THR A 80 7.77 -6.36 40.42
C THR A 80 7.09 -5.15 39.81
N VAL A 81 6.04 -5.36 39.02
CA VAL A 81 5.18 -4.30 38.50
C VAL A 81 4.04 -4.06 39.49
N HIS A 82 3.87 -2.81 39.92
CA HIS A 82 2.78 -2.41 40.81
C HIS A 82 1.61 -1.89 39.98
N GLN A 83 0.41 -2.39 40.30
CA GLN A 83 -0.82 -1.92 39.67
C GLN A 83 -1.48 -0.86 40.55
N TYR A 84 -1.95 0.22 39.93
CA TYR A 84 -2.70 1.26 40.62
C TYR A 84 -4.21 1.06 40.43
N PRO A 85 -5.05 1.51 41.38
CA PRO A 85 -6.48 1.57 41.17
C PRO A 85 -6.82 2.44 39.94
N GLU A 86 -7.88 2.07 39.22
CA GLU A 86 -8.33 2.76 37.99
C GLU A 86 -8.49 4.27 38.19
N ALA A 87 -8.96 4.71 39.36
CA ALA A 87 -9.09 6.12 39.70
C ALA A 87 -7.75 6.88 39.62
N LYS A 88 -6.65 6.27 40.08
CA LYS A 88 -5.31 6.87 39.99
C LYS A 88 -4.75 6.80 38.57
N GLU A 89 -4.96 5.68 37.87
CA GLU A 89 -4.53 5.53 36.47
C GLU A 89 -5.24 6.53 35.54
N SER A 90 -6.50 6.86 35.84
CA SER A 90 -7.31 7.80 35.07
C SER A 90 -6.82 9.26 35.14
N ILE A 91 -5.89 9.58 36.06
CA ILE A 91 -5.24 10.89 36.14
C ILE A 91 -4.28 11.09 34.96
N PHE A 92 -3.60 10.02 34.54
CA PHE A 92 -2.54 10.09 33.53
C PHE A 92 -3.13 10.01 32.12
N HIS A 93 -2.75 10.96 31.26
CA HIS A 93 -3.15 10.97 29.86
C HIS A 93 -2.39 9.93 29.03
N HIS A 94 -1.07 9.84 29.23
CA HIS A 94 -0.23 8.75 28.70
C HIS A 94 -0.10 7.67 29.78
N ALA A 95 1.03 7.44 30.42
CA ALA A 95 1.10 6.33 31.37
C ALA A 95 2.01 6.63 32.55
N LEU A 96 1.68 6.01 33.69
CA LEU A 96 2.57 5.84 34.82
C LEU A 96 2.84 4.35 35.00
N LEU A 97 4.09 3.94 34.84
CA LEU A 97 4.57 2.61 35.18
C LEU A 97 5.38 2.69 36.47
N HIS A 98 4.99 1.90 37.46
CA HIS A 98 5.73 1.74 38.71
C HIS A 98 6.28 0.32 38.82
N VAL A 99 7.60 0.21 38.89
CA VAL A 99 8.30 -1.05 39.15
C VAL A 99 9.12 -0.96 40.43
N SER A 100 9.28 -2.07 41.13
CA SER A 100 10.21 -2.18 42.25
C SER A 100 11.20 -3.32 42.06
N MET A 101 12.42 -3.10 42.52
CA MET A 101 13.49 -4.09 42.58
C MET A 101 14.05 -4.13 44.01
N ASP A 102 14.46 -5.32 44.43
CA ASP A 102 15.27 -5.47 45.63
C ASP A 102 16.73 -5.16 45.28
N ASP A 103 17.41 -4.40 46.13
CA ASP A 103 18.85 -4.21 46.01
C ASP A 103 19.66 -5.24 46.82
N ASP A 104 20.98 -5.27 46.60
CA ASP A 104 21.90 -6.25 47.19
C ASP A 104 21.94 -6.25 48.73
N VAL A 105 21.31 -5.26 49.38
CA VAL A 105 21.27 -5.09 50.84
C VAL A 105 19.83 -5.22 51.39
N GLY A 106 18.88 -5.66 50.56
CA GLY A 106 17.48 -5.91 50.95
C GLY A 106 16.62 -4.65 51.06
N SER A 107 17.07 -3.51 50.53
CA SER A 107 16.27 -2.28 50.44
C SER A 107 15.61 -2.16 49.06
N LYS A 108 14.39 -1.60 49.03
CA LYS A 108 13.61 -1.49 47.78
C LYS A 108 13.96 -0.23 47.00
N LEU A 109 14.26 -0.43 45.72
CA LEU A 109 14.35 0.62 44.71
C LEU A 109 13.04 0.67 43.92
N ASN A 110 12.30 1.77 44.04
CA ASN A 110 11.10 2.06 43.27
C ASN A 110 11.46 2.94 42.07
N ILE A 111 11.05 2.52 40.88
CA ILE A 111 11.28 3.24 39.63
C ILE A 111 9.91 3.58 39.03
N PHE A 112 9.68 4.87 38.82
CA PHE A 112 8.57 5.40 38.06
C PHE A 112 9.03 5.75 36.65
N VAL A 113 8.33 5.26 35.64
CA VAL A 113 8.49 5.67 34.24
C VAL A 113 7.18 6.32 33.81
N THR A 114 7.24 7.57 33.37
CA THR A 114 6.04 8.33 33.03
C THR A 114 6.21 9.13 31.76
N HIS A 115 5.11 9.37 31.05
CA HIS A 115 5.04 10.35 29.99
C HIS A 115 3.92 11.33 30.34
N LEU A 116 4.25 12.58 30.67
CA LEU A 116 3.24 13.53 31.11
C LEU A 116 2.51 14.13 29.91
N THR A 117 1.26 14.54 30.12
CA THR A 117 0.39 15.07 29.06
C THR A 117 0.97 16.31 28.37
N PRO A 118 0.98 16.37 27.02
CA PRO A 118 1.42 17.55 26.29
C PRO A 118 0.35 18.65 26.24
N ARG A 119 -0.88 18.39 26.73
CA ARG A 119 -2.06 19.24 26.50
C ARG A 119 -2.01 20.59 27.21
N SER A 120 -1.84 20.58 28.53
CA SER A 120 -1.80 21.80 29.33
C SER A 120 -0.96 21.64 30.59
N ALA A 121 -0.39 22.74 31.06
CA ALA A 121 0.34 22.76 32.34
C ALA A 121 -0.57 22.42 33.54
N LEU A 122 -1.88 22.72 33.47
CA LEU A 122 -2.84 22.37 34.51
C LEU A 122 -3.04 20.86 34.62
N ASP A 123 -3.19 20.17 33.49
CA ASP A 123 -3.37 18.71 33.48
C ASP A 123 -2.10 18.00 33.98
N ARG A 124 -0.91 18.47 33.56
CA ARG A 124 0.36 17.94 34.05
C ARG A 124 0.54 18.13 35.55
N ARG A 125 0.03 19.22 36.12
CA ARG A 125 0.09 19.45 37.55
C ARG A 125 -0.59 18.31 38.32
N ALA A 126 -1.79 17.89 37.90
CA ALA A 126 -2.49 16.78 38.52
C ALA A 126 -1.69 15.47 38.45
N GLU A 127 -1.05 15.19 37.31
CA GLU A 127 -0.17 14.02 37.15
C GLU A 127 1.05 14.10 38.07
N THR A 128 1.73 15.26 38.16
CA THR A 128 2.88 15.46 39.06
C THR A 128 2.51 15.34 40.54
N GLU A 129 1.31 15.81 40.94
CA GLU A 129 0.84 15.69 42.33
C GLU A 129 0.65 14.23 42.75
N GLU A 130 0.18 13.34 41.85
CA GLU A 130 0.09 11.90 42.14
C GLU A 130 1.47 11.23 42.21
N ILE A 131 2.43 11.62 41.37
CA ILE A 131 3.81 11.12 41.46
C ILE A 131 4.41 11.48 42.81
N VAL A 132 4.28 12.74 43.26
CA VAL A 132 4.78 13.18 44.56
C VAL A 132 4.09 12.46 45.71
N ARG A 133 2.77 12.27 45.64
CA ARG A 133 2.01 11.52 46.65
C ARG A 133 2.57 10.11 46.80
N SER A 134 2.74 9.40 45.69
CA SER A 134 3.30 8.03 45.67
C SER A 134 4.75 7.99 46.15
N ALA A 135 5.60 8.94 45.72
CA ALA A 135 7.00 9.02 46.15
C ALA A 135 7.13 9.32 47.65
N LYS A 136 6.25 10.16 48.22
CA LYS A 136 6.23 10.45 49.66
C LYS A 136 5.84 9.23 50.48
N GLU A 137 4.85 8.46 50.05
CA GLU A 137 4.46 7.20 50.72
C GLU A 137 5.64 6.21 50.81
N MET A 138 6.42 6.09 49.74
CA MET A 138 7.64 5.25 49.70
C MET A 138 8.76 5.81 50.57
N SER A 139 8.93 7.12 50.56
CA SER A 139 9.92 7.80 51.40
C SER A 139 9.62 7.60 52.89
N MET A 140 8.35 7.60 53.31
CA MET A 140 7.96 7.27 54.69
C MET A 140 8.35 5.84 55.10
N ARG A 141 8.52 4.93 54.13
CA ARG A 141 9.00 3.56 54.34
C ARG A 141 10.53 3.43 54.20
N ASN A 142 11.25 4.54 54.11
CA ASN A 142 12.69 4.61 53.82
C ASN A 142 13.08 3.92 52.50
N GLU A 143 12.16 3.84 51.53
CA GLU A 143 12.43 3.24 50.23
C GLU A 143 13.04 4.27 49.28
N LYS A 144 13.90 3.79 48.38
CA LYS A 144 14.54 4.62 47.36
C LYS A 144 13.58 4.83 46.20
N VAL A 145 13.52 6.05 45.66
CA VAL A 145 12.64 6.39 44.53
C VAL A 145 13.45 7.04 43.42
N LEU A 146 13.23 6.57 42.19
CA LEU A 146 13.64 7.21 40.95
C LEU A 146 12.42 7.48 40.07
N VAL A 147 12.42 8.62 39.38
CA VAL A 147 11.40 9.01 38.42
C VAL A 147 12.09 9.33 37.10
N PHE A 148 11.69 8.67 36.02
CA PHE A 148 12.17 8.84 34.66
C PHE A 148 11.02 9.22 33.73
N GLY A 149 11.30 10.05 32.73
CA GLY A 149 10.31 10.32 31.69
C GLY A 149 10.51 11.62 30.94
N ASP A 150 9.84 11.69 29.79
CA ASP A 150 9.44 12.95 29.17
C ASP A 150 8.29 13.55 29.99
N LEU A 151 8.64 14.56 30.78
CA LEU A 151 7.72 15.24 31.69
C LEU A 151 6.97 16.39 31.00
N ASN A 152 7.22 16.66 29.71
CA ASN A 152 6.55 17.71 28.94
C ASN A 152 6.49 19.08 29.67
N THR A 153 7.43 19.35 30.57
CA THR A 153 7.46 20.53 31.45
C THR A 153 8.87 21.09 31.52
N LEU A 154 8.98 22.36 31.88
CA LEU A 154 10.26 23.05 32.05
C LEU A 154 10.61 23.16 33.53
N SER A 155 11.92 23.17 33.82
CA SER A 155 12.43 23.28 35.18
C SER A 155 12.81 24.70 35.57
N PRO A 156 12.42 25.17 36.78
CA PRO A 156 12.87 26.47 37.28
C PRO A 156 14.39 26.50 37.54
N LEU A 157 15.04 25.34 37.64
CA LEU A 157 16.51 25.24 37.77
C LEU A 157 17.22 25.64 36.47
N ASP A 158 16.55 25.49 35.32
CA ASP A 158 17.08 25.87 34.01
C ASP A 158 16.74 27.34 33.65
N LYS A 159 16.05 28.07 34.53
CA LYS A 159 15.50 29.40 34.25
C LYS A 159 16.53 30.39 33.73
N LYS A 160 17.75 30.38 34.28
CA LYS A 160 18.83 31.28 33.86
C LYS A 160 19.18 31.13 32.37
N HIS A 161 19.02 29.93 31.82
CA HIS A 161 19.26 29.63 30.41
C HIS A 161 18.08 30.06 29.54
N TYR A 162 16.85 29.78 29.98
CA TYR A 162 15.65 30.19 29.27
C TYR A 162 15.47 31.71 29.19
N ASP A 163 15.85 32.43 30.24
CA ASP A 163 15.87 33.89 30.25
C ASP A 163 16.96 34.44 29.30
N LYS A 164 18.14 33.81 29.27
CA LYS A 164 19.25 34.19 28.36
C LYS A 164 18.90 33.95 26.89
N ASP A 165 18.23 32.84 26.59
CA ASP A 165 17.87 32.43 25.22
C ASP A 165 16.55 33.06 24.72
N MET A 166 15.96 34.00 25.48
CA MET A 166 14.69 34.66 25.14
C MET A 166 13.59 33.65 24.79
N LEU A 167 13.44 32.61 25.63
CA LEU A 167 12.54 31.49 25.36
C LEU A 167 11.09 31.96 25.17
N VAL A 168 10.63 32.91 25.99
CA VAL A 168 9.25 33.42 25.92
C VAL A 168 9.00 34.12 24.59
N GLU A 169 9.89 35.02 24.16
CA GLU A 169 9.77 35.69 22.86
C GLU A 169 9.85 34.67 21.70
N SER A 170 10.77 33.71 21.79
CA SER A 170 10.94 32.65 20.80
C SER A 170 9.66 31.83 20.63
N LEU A 171 9.02 31.41 21.72
CA LEU A 171 7.78 30.64 21.69
C LEU A 171 6.57 31.49 21.22
N LEU A 172 6.49 32.77 21.61
CA LEU A 172 5.39 33.65 21.20
C LEU A 172 5.44 34.06 19.72
N SER A 173 6.62 34.02 19.09
CA SER A 173 6.80 34.34 17.67
C SER A 173 6.28 33.26 16.70
N LYS A 174 5.86 32.10 17.19
CA LYS A 174 5.49 30.93 16.37
C LYS A 174 4.03 30.99 15.91
N GLN A 175 3.77 30.39 14.74
CA GLN A 175 2.41 30.27 14.16
C GLN A 175 1.41 29.57 15.10
N ASN A 176 1.89 28.71 16.01
CA ASN A 176 1.07 27.94 16.96
C ASN A 176 1.03 28.54 18.38
N ARG A 177 1.08 29.87 18.49
CA ARG A 177 1.11 30.61 19.77
C ARG A 177 0.11 30.09 20.82
N ASP A 178 -1.14 29.84 20.43
CA ASP A 178 -2.19 29.42 21.38
C ASP A 178 -1.93 28.05 22.00
N VAL A 179 -1.28 27.14 21.27
CA VAL A 179 -0.90 25.82 21.77
C VAL A 179 0.27 25.95 22.75
N LEU A 180 1.27 26.75 22.39
CA LEU A 180 2.44 27.02 23.24
C LEU A 180 2.08 27.77 24.53
N MET A 181 1.10 28.67 24.45
CA MET A 181 0.52 29.34 25.61
C MET A 181 -0.12 28.37 26.58
N LYS A 182 -0.78 27.31 26.10
CA LYS A 182 -1.34 26.27 26.99
C LYS A 182 -0.28 25.30 27.49
N LYS A 183 0.75 25.05 26.68
CA LYS A 183 1.78 24.04 26.95
C LYS A 183 2.86 24.56 27.90
N PHE A 184 3.55 25.68 27.65
CA PHE A 184 4.71 26.08 28.46
C PHE A 184 4.63 27.46 29.09
N LEU A 185 3.65 28.26 28.71
CA LEU A 185 3.56 29.64 29.17
C LEU A 185 2.31 29.84 30.04
N ARG A 186 2.28 30.96 30.75
CA ARG A 186 1.10 31.44 31.46
C ARG A 186 1.14 32.96 31.60
N GLU A 187 0.00 33.54 31.92
CA GLU A 187 -0.07 34.95 32.30
C GLU A 187 0.53 35.15 33.71
N GLY A 188 1.44 36.12 33.83
CA GLY A 188 2.01 36.65 35.06
C GLY A 188 1.59 38.10 35.27
N MET A 189 2.04 38.72 36.37
CA MET A 189 1.68 40.11 36.71
C MET A 189 2.22 41.13 35.70
N ASP A 190 3.41 40.87 35.14
CA ASP A 190 4.14 41.80 34.26
C ASP A 190 4.23 41.30 32.80
N GLY A 191 3.41 40.31 32.42
CA GLY A 191 3.40 39.73 31.08
C GLY A 191 3.36 38.21 31.06
N VAL A 192 3.58 37.63 29.88
CA VAL A 192 3.63 36.18 29.68
C VAL A 192 4.95 35.63 30.23
N ILE A 193 4.89 34.55 31.01
CA ILE A 193 6.06 33.91 31.62
C ILE A 193 6.02 32.39 31.41
N VAL A 194 7.17 31.73 31.57
CA VAL A 194 7.27 30.27 31.57
C VAL A 194 6.53 29.67 32.77
N ASP A 195 5.75 28.62 32.52
CA ASP A 195 4.99 27.90 33.53
C ASP A 195 5.78 26.73 34.13
N TYR A 196 6.57 27.04 35.16
CA TYR A 196 7.32 26.04 35.92
C TYR A 196 6.49 25.24 36.93
N ARG A 197 5.19 25.53 37.10
CA ARG A 197 4.38 24.97 38.19
C ARG A 197 4.37 23.44 38.24
N PRO A 198 4.27 22.69 37.12
CA PRO A 198 4.31 21.23 37.19
C PRO A 198 5.64 20.70 37.74
N MET A 199 6.78 21.25 37.30
CA MET A 199 8.09 20.85 37.86
C MET A 199 8.26 21.29 39.32
N SER A 200 7.77 22.48 39.68
CA SER A 200 7.79 22.94 41.08
C SER A 200 7.09 21.96 42.02
N VAL A 201 5.98 21.33 41.61
CA VAL A 201 5.32 20.29 42.42
C VAL A 201 6.29 19.15 42.74
N LEU A 202 7.06 18.67 41.77
CA LEU A 202 8.03 17.57 41.96
C LEU A 202 9.17 17.99 42.91
N LEU A 203 9.76 19.17 42.68
CA LEU A 203 10.86 19.71 43.49
C LEU A 203 10.42 20.00 44.93
N ASP A 204 9.30 20.72 45.12
CA ASP A 204 8.71 21.00 46.44
C ASP A 204 8.21 19.71 47.12
N GLY A 205 7.93 18.69 46.30
CA GLY A 205 7.61 17.32 46.72
C GLY A 205 8.77 16.58 47.37
N GLY A 206 9.99 17.12 47.31
CA GLY A 206 11.21 16.50 47.84
C GLY A 206 11.95 15.62 46.82
N LEU A 207 11.60 15.71 45.53
CA LEU A 207 12.37 15.08 44.46
C LEU A 207 13.50 16.00 44.01
N THR A 208 14.68 15.42 43.76
CA THR A 208 15.89 16.11 43.33
C THR A 208 16.19 15.75 41.89
N ASP A 209 16.44 16.75 41.04
CA ASP A 209 16.93 16.56 39.68
C ASP A 209 18.38 16.05 39.70
N LEU A 210 18.61 14.83 39.21
CA LEU A 210 19.93 14.20 39.25
C LEU A 210 20.89 14.79 38.22
N ILE A 211 20.40 15.30 37.08
CA ILE A 211 21.28 15.89 36.06
C ILE A 211 21.92 17.16 36.63
N ILE A 212 21.12 18.09 37.15
CA ILE A 212 21.62 19.33 37.76
C ILE A 212 22.53 19.04 38.95
N ARG A 213 22.21 18.03 39.76
CA ARG A 213 23.02 17.68 40.94
C ARG A 213 24.43 17.21 40.59
N TYR A 214 24.61 16.48 39.49
CA TYR A 214 25.89 15.83 39.15
C TYR A 214 26.65 16.48 37.99
N CYS A 215 25.95 17.07 37.03
CA CYS A 215 26.56 17.79 35.92
C CYS A 215 26.74 19.28 36.21
N GLY A 216 26.06 19.81 37.24
CA GLY A 216 25.94 21.24 37.48
C GLY A 216 24.84 21.87 36.64
N ASP A 217 24.68 23.19 36.78
CA ASP A 217 23.72 23.99 36.02
C ASP A 217 24.42 24.96 35.06
N ASP A 218 25.74 24.81 34.83
CA ASP A 218 26.55 25.73 34.02
C ASP A 218 26.09 25.80 32.55
N ASP A 219 25.65 24.66 31.99
CA ASP A 219 25.10 24.55 30.64
C ASP A 219 23.68 23.98 30.65
N LEU A 220 22.86 24.37 29.67
CA LEU A 220 21.54 23.78 29.47
C LEU A 220 21.68 22.42 28.78
N HIS A 221 21.41 21.35 29.52
CA HIS A 221 21.38 19.97 29.01
C HIS A 221 20.14 19.71 28.15
N ASN A 222 20.09 20.33 26.97
CA ASN A 222 18.95 20.23 26.06
C ASN A 222 18.65 18.79 25.68
N THR A 223 17.36 18.44 25.70
CA THR A 223 16.88 17.17 25.17
C THR A 223 15.98 17.39 23.94
N VAL A 224 15.60 18.64 23.65
CA VAL A 224 14.91 19.08 22.42
C VAL A 224 15.35 20.49 21.96
N PRO A 225 15.20 20.84 20.67
CA PRO A 225 14.95 19.93 19.56
C PRO A 225 16.18 19.02 19.32
N THR A 226 15.95 17.84 18.75
CA THR A 226 17.03 16.94 18.33
C THR A 226 17.30 17.16 16.84
N LYS A 227 18.48 16.77 16.33
CA LYS A 227 18.82 16.91 14.91
C LYS A 227 17.89 16.14 13.95
N ILE A 228 17.08 15.21 14.47
CA ILE A 228 16.20 14.30 13.71
C ILE A 228 14.79 14.88 13.55
N ASN A 229 14.40 15.79 14.43
CA ASN A 229 13.10 16.42 14.40
C ASN A 229 13.31 17.91 14.68
N ASP A 230 13.34 18.71 13.62
CA ASP A 230 13.05 20.14 13.70
C ASP A 230 11.57 20.27 14.08
N ASP A 231 11.26 19.98 15.34
CA ASP A 231 9.90 19.99 15.85
C ASP A 231 9.32 21.40 15.63
N VAL A 232 8.40 21.49 14.66
CA VAL A 232 7.74 22.75 14.27
C VAL A 232 7.00 23.36 15.48
N ALA A 233 6.69 22.56 16.50
CA ALA A 233 6.12 23.02 17.76
C ALA A 233 7.15 23.51 18.79
N HIS A 234 8.41 23.04 18.77
CA HIS A 234 9.42 23.32 19.81
C HIS A 234 10.74 23.84 19.22
N ALA A 235 10.68 24.89 18.41
CA ALA A 235 11.84 25.51 17.78
C ALA A 235 12.73 26.32 18.76
N ALA A 236 12.78 25.95 20.04
CA ALA A 236 13.61 26.54 21.08
C ALA A 236 14.32 25.44 21.88
N LYS A 237 15.56 25.70 22.28
CA LYS A 237 16.38 24.78 23.09
C LYS A 237 15.74 24.57 24.46
N MET A 238 15.30 23.35 24.74
CA MET A 238 14.61 22.98 25.99
C MET A 238 15.05 21.60 26.49
N ARG A 239 14.85 21.37 27.78
CA ARG A 239 15.02 20.08 28.44
C ARG A 239 13.65 19.57 28.88
N LEU A 240 13.22 18.42 28.35
CA LEU A 240 11.93 17.81 28.66
C LEU A 240 12.04 16.43 29.31
N ASP A 241 13.20 15.77 29.17
CA ASP A 241 13.47 14.46 29.76
C ASP A 241 14.24 14.62 31.08
N TYR A 242 13.71 14.00 32.13
CA TYR A 242 14.22 14.18 33.49
C TYR A 242 14.50 12.86 34.19
N VAL A 243 15.50 12.89 35.06
CA VAL A 243 15.76 11.83 36.05
C VAL A 243 15.76 12.46 37.44
N MET A 244 14.81 12.07 38.28
CA MET A 244 14.65 12.61 39.63
C MET A 244 14.73 11.54 40.70
N SER A 245 15.19 11.89 41.89
CA SER A 245 15.24 10.96 43.03
C SER A 245 14.70 11.57 44.33
N ASN A 246 14.23 10.73 45.25
CA ASN A 246 14.00 11.18 46.63
C ASN A 246 15.31 11.25 47.44
N ALA A 247 15.21 11.75 48.67
CA ALA A 247 16.36 11.90 49.57
C ALA A 247 16.98 10.56 50.05
N HIS A 248 16.24 9.45 49.99
CA HIS A 248 16.73 8.13 50.42
C HIS A 248 17.64 7.46 49.39
N PHE A 249 17.60 7.90 48.13
CA PHE A 249 18.54 7.46 47.12
C PHE A 249 19.93 8.07 47.39
N SER A 250 20.80 7.31 48.09
CA SER A 250 22.11 7.78 48.58
C SER A 250 23.05 8.16 47.42
N PRO A 251 23.39 9.46 47.27
CA PRO A 251 23.99 9.99 46.05
C PRO A 251 25.54 9.94 46.01
N LYS A 252 26.23 9.31 46.96
CA LYS A 252 27.69 9.45 47.10
C LYS A 252 28.52 8.83 45.95
N HIS A 253 27.95 7.90 45.18
CA HIS A 253 28.61 7.24 44.05
C HIS A 253 27.68 7.06 42.84
N CYS A 254 26.88 8.07 42.52
CA CYS A 254 26.07 8.07 41.31
C CYS A 254 26.65 9.07 40.31
N LEU A 255 26.58 8.71 39.03
CA LEU A 255 26.85 9.58 37.90
C LEU A 255 25.57 9.67 37.07
N ALA A 256 25.13 10.88 36.80
CA ALA A 256 24.04 11.15 35.86
C ALA A 256 24.61 12.06 34.78
N ARG A 257 24.24 11.83 33.53
CA ARG A 257 24.60 12.66 32.39
C ARG A 257 23.55 12.51 31.30
N VAL A 258 23.38 13.56 30.51
CA VAL A 258 22.73 13.47 29.19
C VAL A 258 23.79 12.97 28.20
N ILE A 259 23.39 12.09 27.29
CA ILE A 259 24.27 11.56 26.24
C ILE A 259 23.85 12.26 24.93
N ASP A 260 24.72 13.11 24.40
CA ASP A 260 24.48 13.97 23.24
C ASP A 260 25.58 13.86 22.16
N ASP A 261 26.31 12.74 22.13
CA ASP A 261 27.43 12.50 21.21
C ASP A 261 27.02 12.00 19.79
N GLU A 262 28.00 11.88 18.89
CA GLU A 262 27.78 11.39 17.52
C GLU A 262 27.29 9.93 17.44
N SER A 263 27.52 9.09 18.45
CA SER A 263 27.05 7.70 18.45
C SER A 263 25.53 7.61 18.65
N VAL A 264 24.94 8.56 19.37
CA VAL A 264 23.48 8.77 19.41
C VAL A 264 22.95 9.18 18.01
N GLN A 265 23.78 9.76 17.14
CA GLN A 265 23.44 10.12 15.75
C GLN A 265 23.55 8.95 14.76
N TYR A 266 24.19 7.83 15.12
CA TYR A 266 24.16 6.59 14.31
C TYR A 266 23.11 5.60 14.84
N GLY A 267 22.70 5.75 16.10
CA GLY A 267 21.52 5.13 16.76
C GLY A 267 20.17 5.70 16.31
N ALA A 268 20.21 6.92 15.79
CA ALA A 268 19.06 7.74 15.50
C ALA A 268 19.36 8.43 14.17
N GLY A 269 18.58 8.08 13.14
CA GLY A 269 18.87 8.28 11.72
C GLY A 269 19.59 9.58 11.34
N GLU A 270 20.46 9.46 10.34
CA GLU A 270 21.15 10.56 9.67
C GLU A 270 20.26 11.80 9.53
N SER A 271 20.86 12.96 9.87
CA SER A 271 20.36 14.30 9.62
C SER A 271 19.59 14.42 8.29
N ILE A 272 18.26 14.58 8.41
CA ILE A 272 17.32 14.98 7.35
C ILE A 272 17.46 16.50 7.10
N SER A 273 18.68 17.01 7.01
CA SER A 273 18.93 18.35 6.45
C SER A 273 20.16 18.40 5.56
N ASP A 274 21.12 17.49 5.75
CA ASP A 274 22.28 17.36 4.85
C ASP A 274 22.21 16.14 3.91
N LEU A 275 21.23 15.25 4.12
CA LEU A 275 20.73 14.32 3.09
C LEU A 275 19.32 14.70 2.57
N VAL A 276 18.64 15.67 3.20
CA VAL A 276 17.25 16.07 2.84
C VAL A 276 17.18 17.47 2.22
N THR A 277 18.11 17.68 1.29
CA THR A 277 17.71 18.05 -0.07
C THR A 277 17.23 16.84 -0.89
N ASN A 278 17.33 15.60 -0.38
CA ASN A 278 16.75 14.37 -0.94
C ASN A 278 16.19 13.42 0.15
N GLY A 279 14.90 13.56 0.50
CA GLY A 279 14.09 12.41 0.89
C GLY A 279 13.41 12.43 2.27
N ALA A 280 12.07 12.53 2.21
CA ALA A 280 11.10 12.08 3.21
C ALA A 280 10.88 12.97 4.45
N THR A 281 10.15 14.08 4.30
CA THR A 281 8.71 14.11 4.65
C THR A 281 7.92 12.98 3.99
N THR A 282 7.33 12.05 4.74
CA THR A 282 6.01 11.39 4.51
C THR A 282 5.84 10.09 5.32
N ALA A 283 5.26 10.21 6.52
CA ALA A 283 4.53 9.13 7.18
C ALA A 283 3.28 9.72 7.86
N SER A 284 2.37 10.44 7.19
CA SER A 284 1.51 9.91 6.12
C SER A 284 2.30 9.49 4.90
N ALA A 285 2.58 8.20 4.82
CA ALA A 285 3.06 7.60 3.60
C ALA A 285 1.92 7.83 2.62
N SER A 286 2.11 8.78 1.70
CA SER A 286 1.43 8.72 0.43
C SER A 286 1.61 7.27 -0.05
N ARG A 287 0.53 6.67 -0.57
CA ARG A 287 0.54 5.36 -1.24
C ARG A 287 1.61 5.19 -2.34
N PHE A 288 2.44 6.20 -2.59
CA PHE A 288 3.31 6.39 -3.72
C PHE A 288 4.71 6.74 -3.23
N CYS A 289 5.38 5.80 -2.57
CA CYS A 289 6.82 5.90 -2.39
C CYS A 289 7.47 4.50 -2.46
N SER A 290 7.41 3.95 -3.67
CA SER A 290 8.49 3.14 -4.23
C SER A 290 8.83 3.75 -5.58
N THR A 291 9.54 4.88 -5.58
CA THR A 291 10.13 5.46 -6.80
C THR A 291 11.38 4.68 -7.18
N GLU A 292 11.19 3.42 -7.56
CA GLU A 292 12.07 2.75 -8.51
C GLU A 292 11.19 2.42 -9.74
N ASN A 293 11.26 3.31 -10.73
CA ASN A 293 10.80 3.14 -12.12
C ASN A 293 9.30 2.92 -12.41
N LEU A 294 8.43 3.91 -12.13
CA LEU A 294 7.08 3.96 -12.73
C LEU A 294 6.69 5.41 -13.13
N PHE A 295 7.36 5.95 -14.15
CA PHE A 295 6.87 7.12 -14.87
C PHE A 295 6.77 6.76 -16.35
N ASP A 296 5.54 6.75 -16.87
CA ASP A 296 5.31 6.73 -18.31
C ASP A 296 4.17 7.71 -18.65
N GLU A 297 4.40 9.00 -18.48
CA GLU A 297 4.02 9.82 -19.63
C GLU A 297 4.86 9.27 -20.79
N THR A 298 4.22 8.85 -21.89
CA THR A 298 4.89 8.12 -22.98
C THR A 298 6.02 8.90 -23.65
N TYR A 299 6.26 10.17 -23.25
CA TYR A 299 7.29 11.04 -23.79
C TYR A 299 7.98 11.85 -22.69
N GLN A 300 9.30 11.87 -22.71
CA GLN A 300 10.12 12.85 -21.98
C GLN A 300 10.50 13.99 -22.90
N LEU A 301 10.49 15.22 -22.39
CA LEU A 301 11.00 16.38 -23.12
C LEU A 301 12.42 16.67 -22.65
N VAL A 302 13.38 16.61 -23.57
CA VAL A 302 14.77 16.95 -23.31
C VAL A 302 15.08 18.27 -24.01
N TRP A 303 15.65 19.24 -23.31
CA TRP A 303 16.16 20.48 -23.88
C TRP A 303 17.67 20.57 -23.69
N LEU A 304 18.42 20.52 -24.78
CA LEU A 304 19.86 20.71 -24.84
C LEU A 304 20.21 22.07 -25.45
N ASP A 305 20.67 23.01 -24.62
CA ASP A 305 21.17 24.31 -25.06
C ASP A 305 22.24 24.81 -24.08
N GLN A 306 23.27 25.48 -24.60
CA GLN A 306 24.40 25.98 -23.81
C GLN A 306 23.94 26.98 -22.74
N ASN A 307 22.95 27.81 -23.08
CA ASN A 307 22.51 28.94 -22.25
C ASN A 307 21.11 28.70 -21.66
N VAL A 308 20.66 27.44 -21.63
CA VAL A 308 19.29 27.05 -21.27
C VAL A 308 18.85 27.53 -19.88
N ASN A 309 19.80 27.73 -18.96
CA ASN A 309 19.57 28.21 -17.60
C ASN A 309 20.02 29.67 -17.37
N GLU A 310 20.52 30.35 -18.39
CA GLU A 310 21.24 31.64 -18.21
C GLU A 310 20.39 32.88 -18.47
N THR A 311 19.34 32.77 -19.28
CA THR A 311 18.50 33.92 -19.68
C THR A 311 17.09 33.83 -19.13
N GLU A 312 16.51 34.98 -18.76
CA GLU A 312 15.12 35.09 -18.31
C GLU A 312 14.13 34.53 -19.35
N ASP A 313 14.39 34.74 -20.64
CA ASP A 313 13.60 34.17 -21.74
C ASP A 313 13.63 32.64 -21.78
N ASN A 314 14.79 32.02 -21.57
CA ASN A 314 14.91 30.56 -21.50
C ASN A 314 14.22 30.00 -20.25
N LEU A 315 14.35 30.66 -19.09
CA LEU A 315 13.64 30.27 -17.87
C LEU A 315 12.11 30.37 -18.03
N SER A 316 11.63 31.45 -18.65
CA SER A 316 10.22 31.62 -19.03
C SER A 316 9.75 30.52 -20.00
N THR A 317 10.58 30.19 -20.98
CA THR A 317 10.29 29.11 -21.95
C THR A 317 10.26 27.75 -21.26
N GLN A 318 11.16 27.47 -20.32
CA GLN A 318 11.14 26.24 -19.53
C GLN A 318 9.84 26.12 -18.72
N GLN A 319 9.38 27.20 -18.09
CA GLN A 319 8.08 27.22 -17.37
C GLN A 319 6.92 26.93 -18.33
N LYS A 320 6.89 27.59 -19.50
CA LYS A 320 5.87 27.34 -20.53
C LYS A 320 5.89 25.90 -21.03
N LEU A 321 7.07 25.27 -21.13
CA LEU A 321 7.23 23.86 -21.53
C LEU A 321 6.80 22.89 -20.43
N ARG A 322 7.07 23.19 -19.14
CA ARG A 322 6.60 22.39 -17.99
C ARG A 322 5.07 22.41 -17.87
N GLY A 323 4.42 23.50 -18.29
CA GLY A 323 2.96 23.55 -18.45
C GLY A 323 2.41 22.66 -19.58
N ILE A 324 3.26 22.02 -20.37
CA ILE A 324 2.88 21.10 -21.46
C ILE A 324 3.30 19.67 -21.13
N ILE A 325 4.54 19.46 -20.68
CA ILE A 325 5.12 18.15 -20.34
C ILE A 325 5.71 18.25 -18.94
N ASN A 326 5.29 17.38 -18.02
CA ASN A 326 5.77 17.41 -16.64
C ASN A 326 7.25 16.98 -16.53
N HIS A 327 7.70 16.09 -17.40
CA HIS A 327 9.08 15.57 -17.41
C HIS A 327 9.99 16.33 -18.38
N LEU A 328 10.23 17.61 -18.12
CA LEU A 328 11.26 18.41 -18.81
C LEU A 328 12.64 18.18 -18.16
N LYS A 329 13.58 17.62 -18.93
CA LYS A 329 15.01 17.53 -18.59
C LYS A 329 15.81 18.52 -19.40
N VAL A 330 16.79 19.14 -18.77
CA VAL A 330 17.56 20.23 -19.33
C VAL A 330 19.04 19.92 -19.23
N PHE A 331 19.79 20.11 -20.32
CA PHE A 331 21.22 19.84 -20.39
C PHE A 331 21.96 21.01 -21.01
N THR A 332 23.16 21.28 -20.49
CA THR A 332 24.12 22.25 -21.06
C THR A 332 25.31 21.55 -21.73
N ASN A 333 25.44 20.23 -21.56
CA ASN A 333 26.51 19.40 -22.08
C ASN A 333 25.95 18.30 -23.01
N ILE A 334 26.57 18.14 -24.18
CA ILE A 334 26.20 17.15 -25.19
C ILE A 334 26.39 15.72 -24.67
N ASP A 335 27.52 15.42 -24.04
CA ASP A 335 27.88 14.06 -23.63
C ASP A 335 26.97 13.56 -22.49
N GLU A 336 26.60 14.45 -21.56
CA GLU A 336 25.63 14.13 -20.49
C GLU A 336 24.23 13.87 -21.04
N CYS A 337 23.80 14.69 -22.02
CA CYS A 337 22.52 14.50 -22.70
C CYS A 337 22.51 13.18 -23.49
N GLU A 338 23.59 12.87 -24.21
CA GLU A 338 23.77 11.63 -24.96
C GLU A 338 23.74 10.41 -24.02
N GLN A 339 24.48 10.47 -22.91
CA GLN A 339 24.48 9.42 -21.90
C GLN A 339 23.09 9.20 -21.29
N TYR A 340 22.35 10.26 -20.98
CA TYR A 340 20.98 10.15 -20.46
C TYR A 340 20.04 9.45 -21.45
N ILE A 341 20.09 9.85 -22.72
CA ILE A 341 19.31 9.25 -23.82
C ILE A 341 19.66 7.76 -23.98
N HIS A 342 20.93 7.39 -23.85
CA HIS A 342 21.38 5.99 -23.94
C HIS A 342 21.09 5.14 -22.71
N GLN A 343 21.09 5.72 -21.50
CA GLN A 343 20.72 5.00 -20.28
C GLN A 343 19.28 4.49 -20.31
N GLY A 344 18.37 5.23 -20.96
CA GLY A 344 17.00 4.79 -21.21
C GLY A 344 16.90 3.46 -21.98
N LEU A 345 17.86 3.17 -22.88
CA LEU A 345 17.93 1.90 -23.63
C LEU A 345 18.44 0.73 -22.78
N VAL A 346 19.30 0.97 -21.80
CA VAL A 346 19.98 -0.09 -21.03
C VAL A 346 19.12 -0.60 -19.88
N ALA A 347 18.18 0.20 -19.39
CA ALA A 347 17.31 -0.14 -18.26
C ALA A 347 16.13 -1.07 -18.60
N GLY A 348 16.00 -1.55 -19.84
CA GLY A 348 14.84 -2.34 -20.29
C GLY A 348 13.55 -1.52 -20.42
N GLN A 349 13.66 -0.18 -20.54
CA GLN A 349 12.56 0.76 -20.73
C GLN A 349 12.37 1.07 -22.23
N ASP A 350 12.13 0.04 -23.05
CA ASP A 350 12.00 0.18 -24.52
C ASP A 350 10.81 1.07 -24.96
N ASP A 351 9.90 1.42 -24.04
CA ASP A 351 8.71 2.24 -24.30
C ASP A 351 8.88 3.75 -23.99
N GLN A 352 9.99 4.19 -23.36
CA GLN A 352 10.22 5.61 -23.08
C GLN A 352 10.66 6.37 -24.33
N LYS A 353 9.77 7.18 -24.90
CA LYS A 353 10.07 8.01 -26.07
C LYS A 353 10.59 9.38 -25.63
N VAL A 354 11.48 9.96 -26.43
CA VAL A 354 12.12 11.26 -26.17
C VAL A 354 11.73 12.26 -27.27
N VAL A 355 11.26 13.42 -26.85
CA VAL A 355 11.15 14.63 -27.66
C VAL A 355 12.33 15.53 -27.31
N LEU A 356 13.13 15.91 -28.31
CA LEU A 356 14.34 16.71 -28.10
C LEU A 356 14.15 18.13 -28.64
N VAL A 357 14.44 19.12 -27.82
CA VAL A 357 14.65 20.53 -28.19
C VAL A 357 16.16 20.78 -28.14
N VAL A 358 16.75 21.27 -29.22
CA VAL A 358 18.20 21.46 -29.29
C VAL A 358 18.60 22.77 -29.96
N SER A 359 19.68 23.39 -29.49
CA SER A 359 20.27 24.55 -30.16
C SER A 359 20.85 24.17 -31.53
N GLY A 360 20.93 25.12 -32.46
CA GLY A 360 21.47 24.84 -33.80
C GLY A 360 22.92 24.31 -33.79
N ARG A 361 23.74 24.77 -32.84
CA ARG A 361 25.14 24.31 -32.69
C ARG A 361 25.20 22.90 -32.12
N PHE A 362 24.53 22.65 -31.01
CA PHE A 362 24.53 21.32 -30.36
C PHE A 362 23.79 20.29 -31.20
N GLY A 363 22.78 20.69 -31.97
CA GLY A 363 22.03 19.83 -32.87
C GLY A 363 22.91 19.25 -33.99
N ARG A 364 23.79 20.05 -34.59
CA ARG A 364 24.73 19.57 -35.64
C ARG A 364 25.66 18.47 -35.14
N GLU A 365 26.01 18.52 -33.87
CA GLU A 365 26.96 17.58 -33.27
C GLU A 365 26.28 16.32 -32.71
N LEU A 366 25.15 16.49 -32.00
CA LEU A 366 24.46 15.40 -31.33
C LEU A 366 23.58 14.57 -32.27
N ILE A 367 22.81 15.21 -33.16
CA ILE A 367 21.81 14.50 -33.99
C ILE A 367 22.42 13.39 -34.85
N PRO A 368 23.60 13.55 -35.50
CA PRO A 368 24.24 12.47 -36.23
C PRO A 368 24.57 11.22 -35.37
N ARG A 369 24.72 11.37 -34.05
CA ARG A 369 25.02 10.27 -33.13
C ARG A 369 23.76 9.51 -32.70
N ILE A 370 22.65 10.23 -32.52
CA ILE A 370 21.42 9.68 -31.90
C ILE A 370 20.23 9.51 -32.87
N HIS A 371 20.28 10.05 -34.09
CA HIS A 371 19.11 10.08 -34.98
C HIS A 371 18.54 8.69 -35.33
N GLN A 372 19.34 7.63 -35.25
CA GLN A 372 18.89 6.27 -35.53
C GLN A 372 18.12 5.63 -34.37
N LEU A 373 18.23 6.17 -33.14
CA LEU A 373 17.61 5.60 -31.95
C LEU A 373 16.08 5.66 -32.02
N THR A 374 15.42 4.52 -31.89
CA THR A 374 13.95 4.37 -31.96
C THR A 374 13.21 5.19 -30.91
N LEU A 375 13.83 5.39 -29.74
CA LEU A 375 13.29 6.19 -28.64
C LEU A 375 13.12 7.68 -29.01
N ILE A 376 13.91 8.23 -29.94
CA ILE A 376 13.77 9.64 -30.35
C ILE A 376 12.65 9.76 -31.38
N VAL A 377 11.56 10.42 -30.99
CA VAL A 377 10.36 10.53 -31.83
C VAL A 377 10.23 11.86 -32.56
N ALA A 378 10.83 12.92 -32.04
CA ALA A 378 10.80 14.24 -32.65
C ALA A 378 11.95 15.11 -32.14
N VAL A 379 12.51 15.91 -33.03
CA VAL A 379 13.54 16.91 -32.73
C VAL A 379 13.06 18.28 -33.20
N TYR A 380 13.16 19.29 -32.33
CA TYR A 380 12.85 20.69 -32.60
C TYR A 380 14.12 21.49 -32.43
N ILE A 381 14.50 22.26 -33.45
CA ILE A 381 15.71 23.10 -33.36
C ILE A 381 15.27 24.50 -32.91
N TYR A 382 15.83 24.99 -31.82
CA TYR A 382 15.61 26.35 -31.35
C TYR A 382 16.89 27.18 -31.52
N CYS A 383 16.90 28.12 -32.46
CA CYS A 383 18.08 28.96 -32.74
C CYS A 383 17.72 30.25 -33.47
N MET A 384 18.55 31.29 -33.30
CA MET A 384 18.36 32.59 -33.95
C MET A 384 18.61 32.58 -35.47
N ASP A 385 19.42 31.64 -35.97
CA ASP A 385 19.84 31.58 -37.37
C ASP A 385 19.24 30.36 -38.09
N LYS A 386 18.02 30.54 -38.59
CA LYS A 386 17.25 29.48 -39.28
C LYS A 386 17.91 29.04 -40.59
N GLU A 387 18.41 29.98 -41.38
CA GLU A 387 18.94 29.71 -42.73
C GLU A 387 20.22 28.87 -42.69
N SER A 388 21.13 29.13 -41.75
CA SER A 388 22.36 28.33 -41.66
C SER A 388 22.14 26.90 -41.14
N ASN A 389 20.98 26.62 -40.53
CA ASN A 389 20.65 25.30 -39.99
C ASN A 389 19.74 24.46 -40.89
N LYS A 390 19.14 25.06 -41.93
CA LYS A 390 18.17 24.40 -42.81
C LYS A 390 18.78 23.22 -43.59
N GLN A 391 19.95 23.43 -44.20
CA GLN A 391 20.58 22.43 -45.09
C GLN A 391 20.90 21.09 -44.42
N TRP A 392 21.29 21.09 -43.14
CA TRP A 392 21.59 19.86 -42.42
C TRP A 392 20.35 19.31 -41.71
N ALA A 393 19.44 20.18 -41.26
CA ALA A 393 18.20 19.74 -40.65
C ALA A 393 17.33 18.91 -41.62
N ASP A 394 17.25 19.33 -42.89
CA ASP A 394 16.50 18.63 -43.94
C ASP A 394 17.04 17.21 -44.24
N GLN A 395 18.25 16.88 -43.78
CA GLN A 395 18.87 15.56 -43.96
C GLN A 395 18.38 14.53 -42.92
N HIS A 396 17.65 14.94 -41.87
CA HIS A 396 17.20 14.06 -40.81
C HIS A 396 15.67 14.08 -40.65
N GLN A 397 15.02 12.96 -40.96
CA GLN A 397 13.54 12.82 -40.95
C GLN A 397 12.86 13.09 -39.59
N LYS A 398 13.59 12.97 -38.48
CA LYS A 398 13.06 13.19 -37.13
C LYS A 398 13.00 14.67 -36.73
N ILE A 399 13.68 15.55 -37.47
CA ILE A 399 13.62 16.99 -37.23
C ILE A 399 12.29 17.51 -37.78
N LYS A 400 11.52 18.21 -36.92
CA LYS A 400 10.18 18.70 -37.24
C LYS A 400 10.19 20.07 -37.87
N ASP A 401 10.94 21.01 -37.29
CA ASP A 401 11.15 22.36 -37.83
C ASP A 401 12.29 23.06 -37.06
N ILE A 402 12.65 24.25 -37.53
CA ILE A 402 13.59 25.18 -36.91
C ILE A 402 12.83 26.44 -36.49
N PHE A 403 12.97 26.81 -35.22
CA PHE A 403 12.25 27.92 -34.60
C PHE A 403 13.23 29.00 -34.14
N THR A 404 12.90 30.24 -34.47
CA THR A 404 13.54 31.45 -33.94
C THR A 404 12.75 32.07 -32.78
N ASP A 405 11.49 31.65 -32.63
CA ASP A 405 10.55 32.15 -31.63
C ASP A 405 10.10 30.98 -30.72
N ALA A 406 10.27 31.17 -29.41
CA ALA A 406 9.96 30.14 -28.42
C ALA A 406 8.45 29.83 -28.36
N ASP A 407 7.58 30.83 -28.51
CA ASP A 407 6.13 30.64 -28.44
C ASP A 407 5.61 29.89 -29.67
N GLU A 408 6.22 30.07 -30.85
CA GLU A 408 5.96 29.27 -32.04
C GLU A 408 6.39 27.81 -31.88
N MET A 409 7.58 27.57 -31.33
CA MET A 409 8.05 26.22 -31.01
C MET A 409 7.11 25.52 -30.02
N ILE A 410 6.76 26.20 -28.93
CA ILE A 410 5.84 25.73 -27.89
C ILE A 410 4.47 25.41 -28.49
N ARG A 411 3.95 26.25 -29.39
CA ARG A 411 2.67 25.99 -30.09
C ARG A 411 2.75 24.72 -30.93
N ARG A 412 3.81 24.54 -31.71
CA ARG A 412 4.01 23.33 -32.52
C ARG A 412 4.19 22.09 -31.65
N LEU A 413 4.96 22.19 -30.57
CA LEU A 413 5.12 21.13 -29.56
C LEU A 413 3.77 20.75 -28.96
N LYS A 414 2.95 21.72 -28.53
CA LYS A 414 1.57 21.50 -28.04
C LYS A 414 0.71 20.78 -29.06
N GLU A 415 0.77 21.16 -30.33
CA GLU A 415 0.01 20.49 -31.39
C GLU A 415 0.44 19.03 -31.58
N ASP A 416 1.74 18.79 -31.72
CA ASP A 416 2.27 17.45 -31.91
C ASP A 416 2.10 16.55 -30.68
N GLN A 417 2.21 17.12 -29.47
CA GLN A 417 1.90 16.42 -28.24
C GLN A 417 0.41 16.13 -28.12
N ARG A 418 -0.48 17.08 -28.42
CA ARG A 418 -1.93 16.81 -28.44
C ARG A 418 -2.25 15.67 -29.41
N VAL A 419 -1.54 15.54 -30.52
CA VAL A 419 -1.68 14.38 -31.42
C VAL A 419 -1.17 13.10 -30.77
N ARG A 420 0.03 13.11 -30.16
CA ARG A 420 0.62 11.95 -29.46
C ARG A 420 -0.19 11.48 -28.26
N GLU A 421 -0.60 12.39 -27.38
CA GLU A 421 -1.50 12.13 -26.25
C GLU A 421 -2.85 11.62 -26.74
N ARG A 422 -3.38 12.14 -27.85
CA ARG A 422 -4.61 11.59 -28.46
C ARG A 422 -4.40 10.19 -29.05
N ILE A 423 -3.18 9.74 -29.30
CA ILE A 423 -2.90 8.39 -29.78
C ILE A 423 -2.73 7.46 -28.56
N ASP A 424 -1.87 7.81 -27.61
CA ASP A 424 -1.55 6.97 -26.45
C ASP A 424 -2.69 6.93 -25.40
N ASN A 425 -3.42 8.03 -25.19
CA ASN A 425 -4.61 8.02 -24.34
C ASN A 425 -5.83 7.37 -25.01
N LYS A 426 -5.74 7.07 -26.32
CA LYS A 426 -6.81 6.38 -27.05
C LYS A 426 -6.49 4.92 -27.36
N SER A 427 -5.30 4.37 -27.13
CA SER A 427 -5.17 2.91 -27.04
C SER A 427 -6.18 2.43 -26.00
N ILE A 428 -7.08 1.53 -26.40
CA ILE A 428 -8.01 0.93 -25.46
C ILE A 428 -7.32 -0.34 -24.97
N GLY A 429 -7.08 -0.42 -23.66
CA GLY A 429 -6.74 -1.70 -23.06
C GLY A 429 -7.89 -2.64 -23.32
N ILE A 430 -7.70 -3.60 -24.21
CA ILE A 430 -8.68 -4.64 -24.53
C ILE A 430 -8.27 -5.92 -23.81
N SER A 431 -9.25 -6.61 -23.26
CA SER A 431 -9.09 -7.99 -22.81
C SER A 431 -10.09 -8.86 -23.56
N ILE A 432 -9.64 -10.02 -24.03
CA ILE A 432 -10.49 -10.93 -24.79
C ILE A 432 -10.58 -12.24 -24.03
N TYR A 433 -11.82 -12.72 -23.90
CA TYR A 433 -12.10 -14.05 -23.41
C TYR A 433 -12.54 -14.93 -24.58
N SER A 434 -11.83 -16.04 -24.77
CA SER A 434 -12.10 -17.04 -25.80
C SER A 434 -12.41 -18.39 -25.17
N ARG A 435 -13.33 -19.16 -25.77
CA ARG A 435 -13.63 -20.51 -25.27
C ARG A 435 -12.46 -21.45 -25.53
N LEU A 436 -12.13 -22.27 -24.52
CA LEU A 436 -11.12 -23.32 -24.64
C LEU A 436 -11.68 -24.49 -25.46
N ASP A 437 -11.53 -24.43 -26.78
CA ASP A 437 -11.77 -25.60 -27.63
C ASP A 437 -10.52 -26.48 -27.63
N GLY A 438 -10.70 -27.75 -27.24
CA GLY A 438 -9.60 -28.68 -27.03
C GLY A 438 -8.95 -29.06 -28.35
N ASN A 439 -7.83 -28.44 -28.72
CA ASN A 439 -6.71 -29.02 -29.51
C ASN A 439 -5.53 -28.03 -29.63
N GLY A 440 -4.43 -28.29 -28.90
CA GLY A 440 -3.12 -27.63 -29.05
C GLY A 440 -2.53 -27.06 -27.75
N GLU A 441 -1.44 -27.64 -27.26
CA GLU A 441 -0.87 -27.35 -25.92
C GLU A 441 -0.29 -25.92 -25.79
N ALA A 442 0.47 -25.43 -26.78
CA ALA A 442 1.07 -24.09 -26.73
C ALA A 442 0.05 -22.95 -26.93
N GLY A 443 -0.97 -23.18 -27.79
CA GLY A 443 -2.06 -22.22 -28.01
C GLY A 443 -3.01 -22.13 -26.81
N GLN A 444 -3.21 -23.23 -26.09
CA GLN A 444 -4.03 -23.26 -24.86
C GLN A 444 -3.43 -22.42 -23.74
N GLN A 445 -2.10 -22.38 -23.59
CA GLN A 445 -1.45 -21.57 -22.56
C GLN A 445 -1.70 -20.07 -22.80
N GLN A 446 -1.41 -19.58 -24.00
CA GLN A 446 -1.62 -18.17 -24.36
C GLN A 446 -3.11 -17.79 -24.26
N LEU A 447 -4.02 -18.71 -24.60
CA LEU A 447 -5.46 -18.51 -24.45
C LEU A 447 -5.89 -18.41 -22.98
N GLN A 448 -5.32 -19.26 -22.12
CA GLN A 448 -5.58 -19.22 -20.68
C GLN A 448 -5.05 -17.94 -20.04
N GLU A 449 -3.84 -17.49 -20.42
CA GLU A 449 -3.25 -16.20 -19.98
C GLU A 449 -4.02 -14.97 -20.50
N ARG A 450 -4.76 -15.10 -21.61
CA ARG A 450 -5.67 -14.04 -22.08
C ARG A 450 -6.99 -14.01 -21.31
N ASN A 451 -7.62 -15.18 -21.15
CA ASN A 451 -8.86 -15.33 -20.39
C ASN A 451 -8.67 -14.90 -18.92
N ALA A 452 -7.50 -15.21 -18.40
CA ALA A 452 -6.96 -14.74 -17.14
C ALA A 452 -7.11 -13.25 -16.90
N LEU A 453 -6.47 -12.46 -17.77
CA LEU A 453 -6.45 -11.01 -17.70
C LEU A 453 -7.86 -10.43 -17.76
N PHE A 454 -8.72 -11.02 -18.59
CA PHE A 454 -10.13 -10.66 -18.67
C PHE A 454 -10.83 -10.83 -17.32
N LEU A 455 -10.71 -11.99 -16.68
CA LEU A 455 -11.39 -12.27 -15.40
C LEU A 455 -10.84 -11.45 -14.24
N HIS A 456 -9.52 -11.30 -14.17
CA HIS A 456 -8.86 -10.50 -13.16
C HIS A 456 -9.35 -9.06 -13.16
N LEU A 457 -9.49 -8.45 -14.34
CA LEU A 457 -9.98 -7.09 -14.42
C LEU A 457 -11.45 -6.98 -14.02
N GLN A 458 -12.29 -7.94 -14.46
CA GLN A 458 -13.70 -7.97 -14.06
C GLN A 458 -13.84 -8.06 -12.53
N MET A 459 -13.03 -8.88 -11.88
CA MET A 459 -12.97 -8.97 -10.42
C MET A 459 -12.47 -7.69 -9.78
N LEU A 460 -11.38 -7.10 -10.28
CA LEU A 460 -10.82 -5.85 -9.76
C LEU A 460 -11.86 -4.73 -9.78
N ILE A 461 -12.53 -4.54 -10.92
CA ILE A 461 -13.61 -3.55 -11.06
C ILE A 461 -14.74 -3.87 -10.06
N GLU A 462 -15.13 -5.14 -9.92
CA GLU A 462 -16.18 -5.53 -8.98
C GLU A 462 -15.81 -5.24 -7.51
N ILE A 463 -14.56 -5.50 -7.12
CA ILE A 463 -14.03 -5.18 -5.80
C ILE A 463 -14.06 -3.66 -5.58
N LEU A 464 -13.49 -2.88 -6.51
CA LEU A 464 -13.43 -1.42 -6.41
C LEU A 464 -14.82 -0.79 -6.29
N LEU A 465 -15.82 -1.30 -6.99
CA LEU A 465 -17.19 -0.76 -6.98
C LEU A 465 -17.99 -1.09 -5.73
N ARG A 466 -17.79 -2.28 -5.15
CA ARG A 466 -18.59 -2.75 -4.00
C ARG A 466 -17.93 -2.50 -2.65
N MET A 467 -16.64 -2.14 -2.63
CA MET A 467 -15.96 -1.75 -1.40
C MET A 467 -16.69 -0.58 -0.73
N LYS A 468 -17.00 -0.72 0.56
CA LYS A 468 -17.52 0.40 1.36
C LYS A 468 -16.48 1.52 1.40
N PRO A 469 -16.87 2.79 1.21
CA PRO A 469 -15.92 3.87 1.17
C PRO A 469 -15.33 4.11 2.57
N SER A 470 -14.00 4.12 2.67
CA SER A 470 -13.28 5.03 3.58
C SER A 470 -12.77 6.17 2.69
N PRO A 471 -13.62 7.17 2.38
CA PRO A 471 -13.31 8.17 1.36
C PRO A 471 -12.17 9.09 1.78
N GLU A 472 -11.88 9.21 3.08
CA GLU A 472 -10.90 10.17 3.60
C GLU A 472 -9.46 9.74 3.30
N ASN A 473 -9.08 8.50 3.62
CA ASN A 473 -7.74 7.98 3.33
C ASN A 473 -7.50 7.90 1.81
N ALA A 474 -8.48 7.36 1.06
CA ALA A 474 -8.43 7.29 -0.41
C ALA A 474 -8.15 8.66 -1.05
N LYS A 475 -8.89 9.67 -0.59
CA LYS A 475 -8.83 11.02 -1.13
C LYS A 475 -7.52 11.70 -0.76
N LYS A 476 -7.05 11.54 0.49
CA LYS A 476 -5.76 12.08 0.91
C LYS A 476 -4.63 11.49 0.08
N ASP A 477 -4.65 10.19 -0.15
CA ASP A 477 -3.63 9.51 -0.96
C ASP A 477 -3.65 9.99 -2.41
N LEU A 478 -4.84 10.13 -3.01
CA LEU A 478 -4.96 10.67 -4.37
C LEU A 478 -4.47 12.12 -4.45
N ILE A 479 -4.84 12.97 -3.50
CA ILE A 479 -4.40 14.38 -3.52
C ILE A 479 -2.88 14.48 -3.37
N ASN A 480 -2.29 13.73 -2.45
CA ASN A 480 -0.85 13.71 -2.25
C ASN A 480 -0.13 13.25 -3.52
N TYR A 481 -0.65 12.21 -4.18
CA TYR A 481 -0.13 11.74 -5.46
C TYR A 481 -0.21 12.80 -6.55
N LEU A 482 -1.36 13.43 -6.72
CA LEU A 482 -1.57 14.46 -7.74
C LEU A 482 -0.67 15.67 -7.49
N ASN A 483 -0.60 16.15 -6.24
CA ASN A 483 0.26 17.28 -5.90
C ASN A 483 1.74 16.99 -6.17
N GLU A 484 2.24 15.79 -5.83
CA GLU A 484 3.63 15.44 -6.12
C GLU A 484 3.88 15.22 -7.62
N THR A 485 2.94 14.59 -8.32
CA THR A 485 3.07 14.27 -9.76
C THR A 485 3.06 15.54 -10.61
N PHE A 486 2.26 16.54 -10.24
CA PHE A 486 2.08 17.78 -10.99
C PHE A 486 2.69 19.01 -10.30
N LYS A 487 3.60 18.83 -9.33
CA LYS A 487 4.18 19.94 -8.54
C LYS A 487 4.79 21.07 -9.38
N ASP A 488 5.30 20.73 -10.57
CA ASP A 488 5.96 21.66 -11.49
C ASP A 488 5.01 22.18 -12.60
N ASN A 489 3.70 21.90 -12.50
CA ASN A 489 2.67 22.28 -13.45
C ASN A 489 1.57 23.10 -12.76
N ASP A 490 1.76 24.42 -12.72
CA ASP A 490 0.87 25.36 -12.02
C ASP A 490 -0.59 25.24 -12.45
N ALA A 491 -0.87 24.93 -13.72
CA ALA A 491 -2.22 24.79 -14.24
C ALA A 491 -2.94 23.54 -13.68
N GLU A 492 -2.24 22.39 -13.64
CA GLU A 492 -2.81 21.19 -13.02
C GLU A 492 -2.89 21.34 -11.49
N VAL A 493 -1.93 22.01 -10.83
CA VAL A 493 -1.99 22.32 -9.39
C VAL A 493 -3.22 23.17 -9.05
N GLU A 494 -3.55 24.17 -9.86
CA GLU A 494 -4.76 24.98 -9.69
C GLU A 494 -6.04 24.14 -9.83
N LEU A 495 -6.11 23.27 -10.85
CA LEU A 495 -7.22 22.35 -11.07
C LEU A 495 -7.38 21.34 -9.94
N ILE A 496 -6.27 20.79 -9.42
CA ILE A 496 -6.26 19.91 -8.25
C ILE A 496 -6.77 20.68 -7.03
N GLY A 497 -6.31 21.91 -6.81
CA GLY A 497 -6.80 22.78 -5.75
C GLY A 497 -8.31 23.04 -5.82
N GLU A 498 -8.85 23.28 -7.01
CA GLU A 498 -10.30 23.36 -7.25
C GLU A 498 -11.01 22.04 -6.89
N PHE A 499 -10.50 20.90 -7.35
CA PHE A 499 -11.04 19.59 -7.03
C PHE A 499 -11.07 19.36 -5.51
N VAL A 500 -9.98 19.69 -4.80
CA VAL A 500 -9.89 19.57 -3.33
C VAL A 500 -10.95 20.41 -2.63
N ARG A 501 -11.16 21.66 -3.07
CA ARG A 501 -12.18 22.56 -2.54
C ARG A 501 -13.59 22.00 -2.72
N GLU A 502 -13.89 21.47 -3.90
CA GLU A 502 -15.22 20.91 -4.20
C GLU A 502 -15.49 19.57 -3.50
N TYR A 503 -14.45 18.76 -3.23
CA TYR A 503 -14.58 17.45 -2.59
C TYR A 503 -14.35 17.46 -1.06
N LYS A 504 -14.19 18.62 -0.39
CA LYS A 504 -13.77 18.72 1.04
C LYS A 504 -14.74 18.00 2.04
N PRO A 505 -14.26 17.11 2.94
CA PRO A 505 -15.05 16.59 4.06
C PRO A 505 -15.14 17.63 5.20
N GLN A 506 -16.27 17.71 5.91
CA GLN A 506 -16.48 18.68 7.00
C GLN A 506 -15.86 18.23 8.33
N TRP A 507 -15.13 19.12 9.02
CA TRP A 507 -14.78 19.02 10.44
C TRP A 507 -15.02 20.33 11.21
N ASP A 508 -15.97 21.17 10.78
CA ASP A 508 -16.35 22.38 11.54
C ASP A 508 -17.76 22.27 12.14
N ARG A 509 -17.80 22.08 13.46
CA ARG A 509 -18.97 22.40 14.28
C ARG A 509 -19.07 23.92 14.34
N PHE A 510 -19.75 24.52 13.36
CA PHE A 510 -20.51 25.79 13.39
C PHE A 510 -20.49 26.38 11.97
N TRP A 511 -21.68 26.54 11.39
CA TRP A 511 -21.99 26.92 9.99
C TRP A 511 -22.09 25.77 8.97
N SER A 512 -23.29 25.17 8.98
CA SER A 512 -23.88 24.41 7.89
C SER A 512 -24.18 25.33 6.70
N TRP A 513 -23.47 25.16 5.57
CA TRP A 513 -23.99 25.20 4.18
C TRP A 513 -22.93 25.07 3.04
N PHE A 514 -21.87 24.25 3.14
CA PHE A 514 -21.12 23.83 1.93
C PHE A 514 -20.72 22.34 1.95
N LYS A 515 -20.90 21.70 0.79
CA LYS A 515 -21.32 20.30 0.54
C LYS A 515 -20.16 19.45 0.01
N TYR A 516 -19.98 18.21 0.49
CA TYR A 516 -19.37 17.14 -0.31
C TYR A 516 -20.28 16.91 -1.52
N LYS A 517 -19.77 17.11 -2.75
CA LYS A 517 -20.55 17.07 -3.99
C LYS A 517 -20.21 15.86 -4.87
N PRO A 518 -20.60 14.64 -4.48
CA PRO A 518 -20.38 13.45 -5.30
C PRO A 518 -21.09 13.55 -6.66
N GLU A 519 -22.02 14.49 -6.86
CA GLU A 519 -22.73 14.79 -8.12
C GLU A 519 -21.86 15.44 -9.23
N LYS A 520 -20.59 15.78 -8.97
CA LYS A 520 -19.67 16.35 -9.99
C LYS A 520 -18.60 15.40 -10.55
N ALA A 521 -18.59 14.13 -10.17
CA ALA A 521 -17.63 13.15 -10.68
C ALA A 521 -17.55 13.07 -12.21
N ILE A 522 -18.68 12.95 -12.93
CA ILE A 522 -18.68 12.90 -14.41
C ILE A 522 -18.14 14.20 -15.01
N TRP A 523 -18.49 15.35 -14.42
CA TRP A 523 -17.98 16.65 -14.84
C TRP A 523 -16.46 16.74 -14.69
N TRP A 524 -15.90 16.31 -13.55
CA TRP A 524 -14.45 16.25 -13.34
C TRP A 524 -13.75 15.25 -14.24
N TYR A 525 -14.40 14.12 -14.53
CA TYR A 525 -13.87 13.11 -15.46
C TYR A 525 -13.84 13.60 -16.90
N THR A 526 -14.77 14.46 -17.32
CA THR A 526 -14.84 14.99 -18.70
C THR A 526 -14.11 16.31 -18.89
N ARG A 527 -13.78 17.03 -17.81
CA ARG A 527 -12.99 18.25 -17.85
C ARG A 527 -11.56 17.98 -18.31
N GLU A 528 -11.01 18.89 -19.12
CA GLU A 528 -9.60 18.89 -19.52
C GLU A 528 -8.70 19.02 -18.27
N SER A 529 -8.26 17.87 -17.75
CA SER A 529 -7.51 17.73 -16.50
C SER A 529 -6.80 16.36 -16.46
N CYS A 530 -5.94 16.16 -15.47
CA CYS A 530 -5.25 14.88 -15.25
C CYS A 530 -6.17 13.68 -14.93
N PHE A 531 -7.38 13.90 -14.40
CA PHE A 531 -8.26 12.83 -13.88
C PHE A 531 -8.63 11.78 -14.94
N TYR A 532 -9.09 12.22 -16.12
CA TYR A 532 -9.40 11.32 -17.24
C TYR A 532 -8.19 10.48 -17.64
N ARG A 533 -7.03 11.14 -17.80
CA ARG A 533 -5.81 10.52 -18.32
C ARG A 533 -5.28 9.48 -17.35
N LEU A 534 -5.12 9.86 -16.09
CA LEU A 534 -4.59 8.99 -15.05
C LEU A 534 -5.50 7.79 -14.77
N LEU A 535 -6.81 8.02 -14.61
CA LEU A 535 -7.74 6.93 -14.31
C LEU A 535 -7.78 5.91 -15.45
N ASN A 536 -7.93 6.36 -16.70
CA ASN A 536 -7.99 5.43 -17.81
C ASN A 536 -6.64 4.73 -18.05
N LYS A 537 -5.50 5.40 -17.84
CA LYS A 537 -4.18 4.75 -17.90
C LYS A 537 -4.04 3.69 -16.81
N ALA A 538 -4.35 4.03 -15.56
CA ALA A 538 -4.28 3.10 -14.43
C ALA A 538 -5.15 1.86 -14.66
N LEU A 539 -6.34 2.03 -15.24
CA LEU A 539 -7.20 0.93 -15.64
C LEU A 539 -6.60 0.05 -16.74
N ARG A 540 -5.93 0.63 -17.75
CA ARG A 540 -5.26 -0.15 -18.82
C ARG A 540 -4.07 -0.93 -18.31
N CYS A 541 -3.24 -0.29 -17.50
CA CYS A 541 -1.99 -0.85 -16.97
C CYS A 541 -2.19 -1.65 -15.68
N GLN A 542 -3.42 -1.74 -15.17
CA GLN A 542 -3.74 -2.34 -13.87
C GLN A 542 -2.86 -1.77 -12.74
N ASP A 543 -2.67 -0.45 -12.74
CA ASP A 543 -1.94 0.25 -11.69
C ASP A 543 -2.79 0.28 -10.42
N PHE A 544 -2.62 -0.75 -9.59
CA PHE A 544 -3.41 -0.94 -8.38
C PHE A 544 -3.27 0.24 -7.41
N ASP A 545 -2.12 0.91 -7.35
CA ASP A 545 -1.87 1.97 -6.38
C ASP A 545 -2.71 3.21 -6.73
N ILE A 546 -2.69 3.59 -8.02
CA ILE A 546 -3.55 4.64 -8.55
C ILE A 546 -5.02 4.23 -8.48
N LEU A 547 -5.39 3.01 -8.87
CA LEU A 547 -6.79 2.55 -8.85
C LEU A 547 -7.38 2.52 -7.45
N ILE A 548 -6.61 2.10 -6.45
CA ILE A 548 -7.00 2.14 -5.05
C ILE A 548 -7.18 3.58 -4.61
N ALA A 549 -6.26 4.50 -4.93
CA ALA A 549 -6.42 5.93 -4.61
C ALA A 549 -7.67 6.54 -5.29
N PHE A 550 -7.93 6.19 -6.55
CA PHE A 550 -9.10 6.62 -7.32
C PHE A 550 -10.41 5.93 -6.91
N ARG A 551 -10.39 4.92 -6.03
CA ARG A 551 -11.58 4.09 -5.73
C ARG A 551 -12.83 4.88 -5.37
N PHE A 552 -12.69 5.94 -4.57
CA PHE A 552 -13.83 6.77 -4.18
C PHE A 552 -14.42 7.51 -5.40
N PHE A 553 -13.56 8.02 -6.29
CA PHE A 553 -13.95 8.70 -7.51
C PHE A 553 -14.59 7.74 -8.51
N ILE A 554 -14.06 6.51 -8.64
CA ILE A 554 -14.65 5.44 -9.45
C ILE A 554 -16.06 5.06 -8.95
N ILE A 555 -16.24 4.96 -7.63
CA ILE A 555 -17.56 4.70 -7.03
C ILE A 555 -18.53 5.86 -7.31
N ASP A 556 -18.08 7.11 -7.18
CA ASP A 556 -18.93 8.28 -7.45
C ASP A 556 -19.31 8.38 -8.94
N LEU A 557 -18.37 8.09 -9.85
CA LEU A 557 -18.64 7.94 -11.29
C LEU A 557 -19.68 6.86 -11.56
N TYR A 558 -19.50 5.67 -10.98
CA TYR A 558 -20.43 4.56 -11.13
C TYR A 558 -21.83 4.91 -10.62
N ARG A 559 -21.95 5.54 -9.46
CA ARG A 559 -23.23 5.95 -8.87
C ARG A 559 -23.97 6.96 -9.74
N GLN A 560 -23.27 7.99 -10.22
CA GLN A 560 -23.87 8.96 -11.13
C GLN A 560 -24.32 8.31 -12.42
N LEU A 561 -23.43 7.53 -13.05
CA LEU A 561 -23.74 6.90 -14.33
C LEU A 561 -24.90 5.89 -14.19
N THR A 562 -24.98 5.18 -13.06
CA THR A 562 -26.11 4.30 -12.74
C THR A 562 -27.42 5.06 -12.60
N ASN A 563 -27.39 6.21 -11.92
CA ASN A 563 -28.58 7.06 -11.75
C ASN A 563 -29.06 7.60 -13.11
N GLU A 564 -28.14 8.07 -13.95
CA GLU A 564 -28.47 8.55 -15.31
C GLU A 564 -28.96 7.42 -16.22
N HIS A 565 -28.31 6.27 -16.19
CA HIS A 565 -28.75 5.08 -16.92
C HIS A 565 -30.19 4.72 -16.52
N ALA A 566 -30.51 4.69 -15.22
CA ALA A 566 -31.84 4.40 -14.74
C ALA A 566 -32.88 5.45 -15.16
N GLN A 567 -32.49 6.74 -15.24
CA GLN A 567 -33.36 7.80 -15.75
C GLN A 567 -33.61 7.64 -17.25
N TYR A 568 -32.56 7.42 -18.03
CA TYR A 568 -32.63 7.16 -19.46
C TYR A 568 -33.57 6.00 -19.78
N LEU A 569 -33.49 4.90 -19.02
CA LEU A 569 -34.39 3.76 -19.18
C LEU A 569 -35.86 4.05 -18.85
N ARG A 570 -36.15 5.00 -17.94
CA ARG A 570 -37.52 5.40 -17.58
C ARG A 570 -38.17 6.32 -18.61
N THR A 571 -37.37 7.03 -19.39
CA THR A 571 -37.86 8.00 -20.39
C THR A 571 -38.19 7.38 -21.75
N LEU A 572 -37.84 6.12 -21.97
CA LEU A 572 -38.09 5.41 -23.23
C LEU A 572 -39.59 5.11 -23.40
N SER A 573 -40.12 5.48 -24.58
CA SER A 573 -41.46 5.06 -25.03
C SER A 573 -41.44 3.60 -25.50
N THR A 574 -42.59 2.93 -25.50
CA THR A 574 -42.72 1.59 -26.10
C THR A 574 -42.50 1.57 -27.61
N ASP A 575 -42.55 2.73 -28.26
CA ASP A 575 -42.41 2.91 -29.72
C ASP A 575 -40.99 3.28 -30.16
N ASP A 576 -40.07 3.56 -29.22
CA ASP A 576 -38.69 3.95 -29.54
C ASP A 576 -37.85 2.72 -29.99
N ASP A 577 -36.91 2.93 -30.92
CA ASP A 577 -35.96 1.88 -31.31
C ASP A 577 -35.14 1.45 -30.08
N PRO A 578 -35.23 0.17 -29.64
CA PRO A 578 -34.51 -0.30 -28.47
C PRO A 578 -32.99 -0.39 -28.70
N ILE A 579 -32.51 -0.19 -29.93
CA ILE A 579 -31.11 -0.31 -30.28
C ILE A 579 -30.44 1.06 -30.27
N LEU A 580 -29.66 1.31 -29.22
CA LEU A 580 -28.73 2.44 -29.17
C LEU A 580 -27.44 2.07 -29.91
N ARG A 581 -27.08 2.87 -30.92
CA ARG A 581 -25.80 2.76 -31.63
C ARG A 581 -24.90 3.92 -31.27
N VAL A 582 -23.70 3.61 -30.79
CA VAL A 582 -22.69 4.62 -30.47
C VAL A 582 -21.34 4.23 -31.07
N TYR A 583 -20.54 5.24 -31.37
CA TYR A 583 -19.35 5.12 -32.18
C TYR A 583 -18.15 5.74 -31.46
N ARG A 584 -16.97 5.17 -31.68
CA ARG A 584 -15.69 5.73 -31.22
C ARG A 584 -14.61 5.51 -32.27
N GLY A 585 -13.95 6.58 -32.69
CA GLY A 585 -12.83 6.48 -33.64
C GLY A 585 -11.50 6.86 -33.00
N GLN A 586 -10.46 6.08 -33.31
CA GLN A 586 -9.14 6.19 -32.68
C GLN A 586 -8.05 5.45 -33.44
N GLY A 587 -6.83 5.50 -32.89
CA GLY A 587 -5.73 4.63 -33.29
C GLY A 587 -5.80 3.29 -32.55
N ILE A 588 -5.24 2.26 -33.15
CA ILE A 588 -5.09 0.93 -32.55
C ILE A 588 -3.74 0.34 -32.96
N GLY A 589 -3.07 -0.34 -32.01
CA GLY A 589 -1.86 -1.08 -32.32
C GLY A 589 -2.12 -2.19 -33.34
N VAL A 590 -1.15 -2.50 -34.20
CA VAL A 590 -1.32 -3.57 -35.19
C VAL A 590 -1.56 -4.93 -34.51
N ASP A 591 -0.89 -5.20 -33.39
CA ASP A 591 -1.06 -6.43 -32.63
C ASP A 591 -2.46 -6.51 -31.98
N GLU A 592 -2.93 -5.42 -31.39
CA GLU A 592 -4.29 -5.30 -30.84
C GLU A 592 -5.34 -5.50 -31.94
N LEU A 593 -5.15 -4.88 -33.10
CA LEU A 593 -6.04 -5.03 -34.25
C LEU A 593 -6.07 -6.48 -34.75
N HIS A 594 -4.92 -7.13 -34.85
CA HIS A 594 -4.82 -8.55 -35.20
C HIS A 594 -5.59 -9.40 -34.20
N LEU A 595 -5.40 -9.12 -32.91
CA LEU A 595 -6.06 -9.82 -31.82
C LEU A 595 -7.60 -9.76 -31.91
N ILE A 596 -8.18 -8.57 -32.13
CA ILE A 596 -9.64 -8.42 -32.26
C ILE A 596 -10.13 -9.14 -33.51
N ARG A 597 -9.39 -9.07 -34.63
CA ARG A 597 -9.76 -9.74 -35.89
C ARG A 597 -9.80 -11.26 -35.77
N GLU A 598 -8.85 -11.86 -35.07
CA GLU A 598 -8.83 -13.31 -34.83
C GLU A 598 -9.89 -13.76 -33.81
N SER A 599 -10.42 -12.83 -33.03
CA SER A 599 -11.36 -13.11 -31.94
C SER A 599 -12.81 -12.79 -32.29
N VAL A 600 -13.16 -12.70 -33.59
CA VAL A 600 -14.55 -12.53 -34.02
C VAL A 600 -15.41 -13.70 -33.50
N GLY A 601 -16.53 -13.36 -32.86
CA GLY A 601 -17.41 -14.32 -32.19
C GLY A 601 -17.15 -14.48 -30.69
N GLU A 602 -16.02 -13.98 -30.18
CA GLU A 602 -15.62 -14.05 -28.78
C GLU A 602 -16.03 -12.81 -27.97
N PHE A 603 -15.75 -12.84 -26.66
CA PHE A 603 -16.07 -11.76 -25.74
C PHE A 603 -14.87 -10.82 -25.56
N LEU A 604 -15.14 -9.52 -25.60
CA LEU A 604 -14.18 -8.46 -25.42
C LEU A 604 -14.66 -7.55 -24.29
N SER A 605 -13.78 -7.28 -23.33
CA SER A 605 -13.98 -6.27 -22.30
C SER A 605 -13.06 -5.10 -22.59
N MET A 606 -13.62 -3.90 -22.43
CA MET A 606 -12.84 -2.67 -22.50
C MET A 606 -12.40 -2.28 -21.10
N ASN A 607 -11.09 -2.12 -20.92
CA ASN A 607 -10.51 -1.97 -19.59
C ASN A 607 -10.70 -0.54 -19.05
N SER A 608 -10.93 0.44 -19.92
CA SER A 608 -11.16 1.86 -19.60
C SER A 608 -12.65 2.23 -19.70
N PHE A 609 -13.01 3.39 -19.15
CA PHE A 609 -14.31 4.02 -19.43
C PHE A 609 -14.36 4.43 -20.92
N LEU A 610 -15.51 4.21 -21.57
CA LEU A 610 -15.65 4.47 -23.00
C LEU A 610 -16.48 5.73 -23.21
N SER A 611 -15.82 6.80 -23.59
CA SER A 611 -16.48 7.97 -24.19
C SER A 611 -16.80 7.65 -25.65
N THR A 612 -18.07 7.76 -26.01
CA THR A 612 -18.61 7.43 -27.34
C THR A 612 -19.59 8.51 -27.78
N THR A 613 -19.98 8.49 -29.06
CA THR A 613 -20.94 9.46 -29.61
C THR A 613 -21.99 8.76 -30.46
N THR A 614 -23.20 9.28 -30.53
CA THR A 614 -24.24 8.76 -31.44
C THR A 614 -23.96 9.13 -32.90
N ASN A 615 -23.09 10.10 -33.16
CA ASN A 615 -22.77 10.58 -34.50
C ASN A 615 -21.50 9.90 -35.07
N PRO A 616 -21.63 9.03 -36.07
CA PRO A 616 -20.48 8.30 -36.62
C PRO A 616 -19.49 9.23 -37.35
N ALA A 617 -19.91 10.40 -37.85
CA ALA A 617 -18.99 11.35 -38.47
C ALA A 617 -18.01 11.96 -37.46
N THR A 618 -18.48 12.20 -36.23
CA THR A 618 -17.65 12.68 -35.11
C THR A 618 -16.60 11.63 -34.76
N ALA A 619 -17.00 10.35 -34.64
CA ALA A 619 -16.07 9.25 -34.42
C ALA A 619 -15.00 9.16 -35.53
N ARG A 620 -15.41 9.18 -36.81
CA ARG A 620 -14.46 9.19 -37.94
C ARG A 620 -13.48 10.35 -37.89
N ARG A 621 -13.93 11.55 -37.54
CA ARG A 621 -13.04 12.72 -37.39
C ARG A 621 -11.95 12.43 -36.36
N PHE A 622 -12.28 11.78 -35.25
CA PHE A 622 -11.29 11.40 -34.24
C PHE A 622 -10.27 10.36 -34.73
N ALA A 623 -10.68 9.41 -35.56
CA ALA A 623 -9.77 8.43 -36.16
C ALA A 623 -8.86 9.06 -37.23
N LYS A 624 -9.34 10.05 -37.99
CA LYS A 624 -8.56 10.71 -39.05
C LYS A 624 -7.34 11.47 -38.55
N TYR A 625 -7.30 11.87 -37.27
CA TYR A 625 -6.11 12.48 -36.65
C TYR A 625 -4.94 11.50 -36.48
N VAL A 626 -5.17 10.20 -36.66
CA VAL A 626 -4.13 9.18 -36.59
C VAL A 626 -3.47 9.05 -37.96
N THR A 627 -2.14 9.11 -37.98
CA THR A 627 -1.36 8.76 -39.18
C THR A 627 -1.02 7.27 -39.12
N PRO A 628 -1.52 6.43 -40.05
CA PRO A 628 -1.19 5.01 -40.07
C PRO A 628 0.32 4.79 -40.24
N THR A 629 0.86 3.84 -39.50
CA THR A 629 2.26 3.38 -39.57
C THR A 629 2.30 1.85 -39.57
N ASN A 630 3.50 1.28 -39.63
CA ASN A 630 3.69 -0.17 -39.50
C ASN A 630 3.25 -0.73 -38.13
N HIS A 631 3.06 0.12 -37.13
CA HIS A 631 2.70 -0.29 -35.76
C HIS A 631 1.34 0.25 -35.29
N LEU A 632 0.74 1.18 -36.04
CA LEU A 632 -0.49 1.87 -35.65
C LEU A 632 -1.45 2.02 -36.83
N GLN A 633 -2.73 1.70 -36.62
CA GLN A 633 -3.78 1.76 -37.64
C GLN A 633 -4.96 2.60 -37.16
N ARG A 634 -5.82 3.02 -38.10
CA ARG A 634 -7.09 3.71 -37.81
C ARG A 634 -8.21 2.70 -37.58
N ILE A 635 -9.00 2.88 -36.53
CA ILE A 635 -10.19 2.06 -36.29
C ILE A 635 -11.38 2.90 -35.81
N GLN A 636 -12.58 2.48 -36.21
CA GLN A 636 -13.86 2.88 -35.64
C GLN A 636 -14.51 1.68 -34.98
N PHE A 637 -14.83 1.81 -33.70
CA PHE A 637 -15.71 0.89 -32.99
C PHE A 637 -17.16 1.32 -33.15
N GLU A 638 -18.02 0.35 -33.45
CA GLU A 638 -19.47 0.51 -33.49
C GLU A 638 -20.08 -0.36 -32.41
N PHE A 639 -20.60 0.27 -31.35
CA PHE A 639 -21.22 -0.41 -30.24
C PHE A 639 -22.74 -0.44 -30.44
N VAL A 640 -23.28 -1.64 -30.47
CA VAL A 640 -24.71 -1.93 -30.58
C VAL A 640 -25.22 -2.35 -29.21
N ILE A 641 -26.12 -1.55 -28.65
CA ILE A 641 -26.63 -1.71 -27.29
C ILE A 641 -28.15 -1.89 -27.34
N ASP A 642 -28.65 -3.06 -26.95
CA ASP A 642 -30.08 -3.23 -26.67
C ASP A 642 -30.38 -2.69 -25.27
N ILE A 643 -31.06 -1.56 -25.21
CA ILE A 643 -31.31 -0.81 -23.97
C ILE A 643 -32.29 -1.54 -23.02
N ARG A 644 -32.98 -2.59 -23.49
CA ARG A 644 -33.89 -3.39 -22.66
C ARG A 644 -33.17 -4.46 -21.86
N MET A 645 -31.89 -4.72 -22.16
CA MET A 645 -31.11 -5.72 -21.45
C MET A 645 -30.98 -5.34 -19.98
N LYS A 646 -31.23 -6.32 -19.11
CA LYS A 646 -31.03 -6.19 -17.66
C LYS A 646 -29.65 -6.70 -17.28
N ASN A 647 -29.18 -6.33 -16.10
CA ASN A 647 -27.91 -6.80 -15.53
C ASN A 647 -26.71 -6.50 -16.45
N THR A 648 -26.68 -5.32 -17.06
CA THR A 648 -25.51 -4.77 -17.74
C THR A 648 -24.80 -3.78 -16.81
N ARG A 649 -23.54 -3.49 -17.11
CA ARG A 649 -22.88 -2.30 -16.57
C ARG A 649 -23.61 -1.02 -17.05
N PRO A 650 -23.59 0.08 -16.27
CA PRO A 650 -24.33 1.28 -16.63
C PRO A 650 -23.68 2.03 -17.81
N PHE A 651 -24.52 2.68 -18.59
CA PHE A 651 -24.15 3.58 -19.67
C PHE A 651 -25.23 4.67 -19.78
N ALA A 652 -24.86 5.89 -20.14
CA ALA A 652 -25.84 6.97 -20.33
C ALA A 652 -25.30 8.04 -21.25
N ASN A 653 -26.21 8.80 -21.85
CA ASN A 653 -25.87 10.11 -22.40
C ASN A 653 -25.58 11.06 -21.24
N ILE A 654 -24.39 11.67 -21.25
CA ILE A 654 -23.90 12.50 -20.15
C ILE A 654 -23.84 13.99 -20.50
N ARG A 655 -24.48 14.43 -21.59
CA ARG A 655 -24.43 15.81 -22.08
C ARG A 655 -24.67 16.86 -20.98
N HIS A 656 -25.67 16.68 -20.11
CA HIS A 656 -25.97 17.64 -19.04
C HIS A 656 -25.04 17.55 -17.81
N LEU A 657 -24.25 16.47 -17.71
CA LEU A 657 -23.28 16.26 -16.63
C LEU A 657 -21.84 16.52 -17.05
N SER A 658 -21.55 16.43 -18.35
CA SER A 658 -20.23 16.62 -18.92
C SER A 658 -19.76 18.07 -18.80
N TYR A 659 -18.45 18.27 -18.74
CA TYR A 659 -17.83 19.58 -18.90
C TYR A 659 -18.13 20.17 -20.29
N PHE A 660 -18.20 19.32 -21.31
CA PHE A 660 -18.51 19.69 -22.69
C PHE A 660 -20.00 19.51 -22.98
N GLN A 661 -20.83 20.42 -22.48
CA GLN A 661 -22.29 20.33 -22.58
C GLN A 661 -22.86 20.41 -24.01
N ASP A 662 -22.04 20.84 -24.97
CA ASP A 662 -22.41 20.89 -26.39
C ASP A 662 -22.21 19.56 -27.11
N GLU A 663 -21.42 18.65 -26.55
CA GLU A 663 -21.11 17.36 -27.14
C GLU A 663 -22.18 16.32 -26.82
N ASP A 664 -22.55 15.51 -27.82
CA ASP A 664 -23.43 14.36 -27.64
C ASP A 664 -22.60 13.14 -27.26
N GLU A 665 -22.23 13.10 -25.98
CA GLU A 665 -21.36 12.11 -25.37
C GLU A 665 -22.17 11.03 -24.63
N VAL A 666 -21.96 9.77 -25.02
CA VAL A 666 -22.46 8.60 -24.31
C VAL A 666 -21.28 7.92 -23.62
N LEU A 667 -21.33 7.89 -22.29
CA LEU A 667 -20.31 7.25 -21.46
C LEU A 667 -20.75 5.83 -21.11
N ILE A 668 -19.89 4.85 -21.39
CA ILE A 668 -20.09 3.44 -20.98
C ILE A 668 -19.07 3.10 -19.91
N MET A 669 -19.54 2.47 -18.82
CA MET A 669 -18.72 2.08 -17.68
C MET A 669 -17.59 1.12 -18.08
N CYS A 670 -16.42 1.27 -17.46
CA CYS A 670 -15.33 0.31 -17.61
C CYS A 670 -15.75 -1.11 -17.17
N GLY A 671 -15.17 -2.14 -17.79
CA GLY A 671 -15.55 -3.53 -17.54
C GLY A 671 -16.86 -3.95 -18.21
N SER A 672 -17.45 -3.11 -19.07
CA SER A 672 -18.54 -3.54 -19.95
C SER A 672 -18.04 -4.60 -20.93
N ILE A 673 -18.80 -5.68 -21.08
CA ILE A 673 -18.45 -6.82 -21.94
C ILE A 673 -19.23 -6.73 -23.25
N PHE A 674 -18.54 -6.92 -24.36
CA PHE A 674 -19.11 -6.91 -25.70
C PHE A 674 -18.78 -8.20 -26.42
N LYS A 675 -19.64 -8.63 -27.33
CA LYS A 675 -19.36 -9.68 -28.30
C LYS A 675 -18.83 -9.07 -29.59
N ILE A 676 -17.70 -9.57 -30.09
CA ILE A 676 -17.15 -9.14 -31.37
C ILE A 676 -17.99 -9.77 -32.49
N LYS A 677 -18.66 -8.95 -33.30
CA LYS A 677 -19.51 -9.42 -34.40
C LYS A 677 -18.80 -9.48 -35.72
N ASP A 678 -18.06 -8.43 -36.04
CA ASP A 678 -17.37 -8.29 -37.32
C ASP A 678 -16.23 -7.29 -37.19
N VAL A 679 -15.15 -7.51 -37.95
CA VAL A 679 -14.02 -6.58 -38.06
C VAL A 679 -13.56 -6.55 -39.51
N GLN A 680 -13.79 -5.44 -40.19
CA GLN A 680 -13.51 -5.30 -41.62
C GLN A 680 -12.85 -3.96 -41.93
N PHE A 681 -12.06 -3.94 -43.02
CA PHE A 681 -11.45 -2.71 -43.50
C PHE A 681 -12.41 -2.00 -44.45
N ASN A 682 -12.75 -0.74 -44.15
CA ASN A 682 -13.56 0.09 -45.01
C ASN A 682 -12.64 0.90 -45.95
N GLN A 683 -12.75 0.62 -47.27
CA GLN A 683 -11.93 1.29 -48.28
C GLN A 683 -12.29 2.76 -48.49
N GLU A 684 -13.57 3.13 -48.37
CA GLU A 684 -14.03 4.52 -48.57
C GLU A 684 -13.46 5.48 -47.53
N HIS A 685 -13.30 4.99 -46.30
CA HIS A 685 -12.83 5.80 -45.18
C HIS A 685 -11.38 5.51 -44.76
N GLU A 686 -10.72 4.57 -45.44
CA GLU A 686 -9.35 4.12 -45.18
C GLU A 686 -9.11 3.78 -43.70
N MET A 687 -10.01 2.98 -43.12
CA MET A 687 -9.95 2.60 -41.70
C MET A 687 -10.66 1.28 -41.41
N TRP A 688 -10.26 0.63 -40.32
CA TRP A 688 -10.93 -0.56 -39.82
C TRP A 688 -12.24 -0.19 -39.11
N ILE A 689 -13.25 -1.05 -39.23
CA ILE A 689 -14.53 -0.95 -38.53
C ILE A 689 -14.71 -2.24 -37.73
N ALA A 690 -14.86 -2.13 -36.41
CA ALA A 690 -15.15 -3.24 -35.52
C ALA A 690 -16.55 -3.08 -34.92
N GLN A 691 -17.44 -4.01 -35.24
CA GLN A 691 -18.81 -4.03 -34.71
C GLN A 691 -18.87 -4.90 -33.46
N LEU A 692 -19.37 -4.31 -32.37
CA LEU A 692 -19.43 -4.89 -31.04
C LEU A 692 -20.87 -4.83 -30.52
N THR A 693 -21.38 -5.90 -29.91
CA THR A 693 -22.70 -5.90 -29.27
C THR A 693 -22.55 -6.03 -27.76
N LEU A 694 -23.18 -5.16 -26.97
CA LEU A 694 -23.13 -5.23 -25.51
C LEU A 694 -23.73 -6.57 -25.03
N CYS A 695 -23.10 -7.18 -24.02
CA CYS A 695 -23.56 -8.40 -23.38
C CYS A 695 -24.11 -8.09 -21.98
N SER A 696 -25.07 -8.91 -21.54
CA SER A 696 -25.55 -8.93 -20.16
C SER A 696 -24.74 -9.93 -19.34
N ASP A 697 -24.59 -9.68 -18.03
CA ASP A 697 -24.04 -10.64 -17.07
C ASP A 697 -24.87 -11.95 -17.02
N ASP A 698 -26.11 -11.93 -17.50
CA ASP A 698 -26.98 -13.11 -17.59
C ASP A 698 -26.78 -13.95 -18.87
N ASP A 699 -25.94 -13.54 -19.81
CA ASP A 699 -25.55 -14.40 -20.93
C ASP A 699 -25.02 -15.72 -20.36
N TYR A 700 -25.62 -16.85 -20.74
CA TYR A 700 -25.34 -18.15 -20.13
C TYR A 700 -23.83 -18.46 -20.07
N ALA A 701 -23.09 -18.08 -21.12
CA ALA A 701 -21.65 -18.27 -21.18
C ALA A 701 -20.92 -17.41 -20.13
N LEU A 702 -21.25 -16.13 -20.04
CA LEU A 702 -20.65 -15.20 -19.08
C LEU A 702 -21.09 -15.51 -17.64
N LYS A 703 -22.31 -15.97 -17.45
CA LYS A 703 -22.86 -16.32 -16.14
C LYS A 703 -22.11 -17.49 -15.51
N GLU A 704 -21.84 -18.55 -16.28
CA GLU A 704 -21.06 -19.68 -15.78
C GLU A 704 -19.65 -19.25 -15.33
N ILE A 705 -19.03 -18.37 -16.10
CA ILE A 705 -17.69 -17.82 -15.85
C ILE A 705 -17.68 -16.88 -14.63
N LEU A 706 -18.57 -15.89 -14.59
CA LEU A 706 -18.56 -14.83 -13.58
C LEU A 706 -19.17 -15.29 -12.25
N VAL A 707 -20.06 -16.29 -12.23
CA VAL A 707 -20.66 -16.81 -10.98
C VAL A 707 -19.61 -17.50 -10.12
N HIS A 708 -18.67 -18.23 -10.72
CA HIS A 708 -17.59 -18.87 -9.97
C HIS A 708 -16.74 -17.81 -9.24
N GLU A 709 -16.31 -16.77 -9.96
CA GLU A 709 -15.49 -15.69 -9.42
C GLU A 709 -16.23 -14.84 -8.37
N LYS A 710 -17.51 -14.53 -8.61
CA LYS A 710 -18.34 -13.75 -7.66
C LYS A 710 -18.67 -14.51 -6.38
N LYS A 711 -18.68 -15.85 -6.40
CA LYS A 711 -19.00 -16.69 -5.23
C LYS A 711 -17.93 -16.61 -4.14
N ASP A 712 -16.67 -16.40 -4.54
CA ASP A 712 -15.53 -16.27 -3.63
C ASP A 712 -15.46 -14.91 -2.93
N LEU A 713 -16.16 -13.89 -3.43
CA LEU A 713 -16.14 -12.50 -2.93
C LEU A 713 -17.15 -12.20 -1.80
N GLY A 714 -18.04 -13.15 -1.46
CA GLY A 714 -19.09 -12.94 -0.47
C GLY A 714 -20.14 -11.89 -0.90
N SER A 715 -20.95 -11.38 0.05
CA SER A 715 -22.04 -10.44 -0.24
C SER A 715 -21.59 -8.98 -0.37
N VAL A 716 -20.50 -8.58 0.33
CA VAL A 716 -19.93 -7.23 0.28
C VAL A 716 -18.40 -7.33 0.29
N PRO A 717 -17.73 -7.07 -0.84
CA PRO A 717 -16.28 -6.93 -0.90
C PRO A 717 -15.74 -5.90 0.08
N THR A 718 -14.62 -6.22 0.70
CA THR A 718 -13.93 -5.40 1.71
C THR A 718 -12.47 -5.22 1.30
N LEU A 719 -11.74 -4.32 1.97
CA LEU A 719 -10.29 -4.22 1.80
C LEU A 719 -9.59 -5.58 2.00
N MET A 720 -10.14 -6.46 2.85
CA MET A 720 -9.63 -7.82 3.02
C MET A 720 -9.66 -8.61 1.70
N HIS A 721 -10.77 -8.52 0.96
CA HIS A 721 -10.93 -9.19 -0.32
C HIS A 721 -9.97 -8.62 -1.38
N LEU A 722 -9.73 -7.31 -1.35
CA LEU A 722 -8.73 -6.68 -2.22
C LEU A 722 -7.31 -7.19 -1.90
N GLY A 723 -6.92 -7.25 -0.64
CA GLY A 723 -5.62 -7.79 -0.23
C GLY A 723 -5.43 -9.25 -0.64
N GLN A 724 -6.48 -10.07 -0.46
CA GLN A 724 -6.50 -11.47 -0.91
C GLN A 724 -6.39 -11.58 -2.43
N PHE A 725 -7.12 -10.75 -3.17
CA PHE A 725 -7.07 -10.69 -4.62
C PHE A 725 -5.67 -10.33 -5.11
N LEU A 726 -5.05 -9.28 -4.55
CA LEU A 726 -3.68 -8.89 -4.87
C LEU A 726 -2.68 -10.03 -4.61
N CYS A 727 -2.79 -10.72 -3.48
CA CYS A 727 -1.95 -11.88 -3.20
C CYS A 727 -2.19 -13.05 -4.16
N LYS A 728 -3.44 -13.32 -4.56
CA LYS A 728 -3.74 -14.29 -5.62
C LYS A 728 -3.03 -13.88 -6.91
N MET A 729 -3.08 -12.61 -7.29
CA MET A 729 -2.40 -12.07 -8.48
C MET A 729 -0.87 -12.15 -8.44
N GLY A 730 -0.27 -12.51 -7.30
CA GLY A 730 1.18 -12.49 -7.10
C GLY A 730 1.72 -11.14 -6.60
N GLU A 731 0.87 -10.14 -6.46
CA GLU A 731 1.16 -8.81 -5.89
C GLU A 731 1.21 -8.89 -4.36
N TYR A 732 2.10 -9.73 -3.83
CA TYR A 732 2.18 -10.05 -2.41
C TYR A 732 2.48 -8.84 -1.54
N ASP A 733 3.35 -7.94 -1.98
CA ASP A 733 3.72 -6.75 -1.20
C ASP A 733 2.55 -5.78 -1.08
N LYS A 734 1.84 -5.53 -2.19
CA LYS A 734 0.61 -4.73 -2.19
C LYS A 734 -0.48 -5.36 -1.34
N GLY A 735 -0.70 -6.68 -1.45
CA GLY A 735 -1.66 -7.39 -0.61
C GLY A 735 -1.32 -7.34 0.89
N LYS A 736 -0.04 -7.52 1.25
CA LYS A 736 0.45 -7.35 2.64
C LYS A 736 0.26 -5.91 3.13
N MET A 737 0.49 -4.91 2.29
CA MET A 737 0.23 -3.50 2.64
C MET A 737 -1.25 -3.27 2.98
N VAL A 738 -2.17 -3.80 2.18
CA VAL A 738 -3.62 -3.71 2.45
C VAL A 738 -3.97 -4.39 3.78
N PHE A 739 -3.41 -5.56 4.08
CA PHE A 739 -3.66 -6.23 5.37
C PHE A 739 -3.08 -5.43 6.55
N ARG A 740 -1.95 -4.75 6.38
CA ARG A 740 -1.37 -3.86 7.41
C ARG A 740 -2.19 -2.59 7.60
N GLU A 741 -2.71 -1.99 6.53
CA GLU A 741 -3.65 -0.86 6.59
C GLU A 741 -4.88 -1.24 7.42
N LEU A 742 -5.46 -2.41 7.15
CA LEU A 742 -6.58 -2.95 7.93
C LEU A 742 -6.24 -3.16 9.40
N LEU A 743 -5.04 -3.65 9.71
CA LEU A 743 -4.58 -3.79 11.10
C LEU A 743 -4.43 -2.45 11.81
N ASN A 744 -3.99 -1.40 11.10
CA ASN A 744 -3.84 -0.06 11.65
C ASN A 744 -5.20 0.63 11.88
N GLU A 745 -6.18 0.37 11.03
CA GLU A 745 -7.56 0.89 11.18
C GLU A 745 -8.38 0.11 12.23
N ALA A 746 -7.96 -1.12 12.58
CA ALA A 746 -8.68 -2.01 13.48
C ALA A 746 -8.64 -1.54 14.95
N SER A 747 -9.58 -0.68 15.32
CA SER A 747 -9.85 -0.28 16.71
C SER A 747 -11.19 -0.80 17.27
N SER A 748 -11.99 -1.59 16.53
CA SER A 748 -13.33 -2.00 16.99
C SER A 748 -13.85 -3.38 16.56
N SER A 749 -13.03 -4.30 16.03
CA SER A 749 -13.46 -5.69 15.80
C SER A 749 -12.30 -6.68 15.95
N HIS A 750 -12.40 -7.59 16.92
CA HIS A 750 -11.40 -8.65 17.12
C HIS A 750 -11.31 -9.61 15.91
N HIS A 751 -12.35 -9.70 15.09
CA HIS A 751 -12.44 -10.63 13.97
C HIS A 751 -11.63 -10.18 12.74
N ASP A 752 -11.57 -8.87 12.44
CA ASP A 752 -10.82 -8.36 11.28
C ASP A 752 -9.32 -8.51 11.47
N ALA A 753 -8.83 -8.26 12.70
CA ALA A 753 -7.42 -8.46 13.05
C ALA A 753 -6.99 -9.94 12.95
N GLN A 754 -7.81 -10.88 13.46
CA GLN A 754 -7.56 -12.32 13.31
C GLN A 754 -7.43 -12.72 11.83
N SER A 755 -8.36 -12.24 11.00
CA SER A 755 -8.36 -12.53 9.56
C SER A 755 -7.11 -11.97 8.87
N CYS A 756 -6.67 -10.77 9.24
CA CYS A 756 -5.46 -10.15 8.68
C CYS A 756 -4.23 -10.97 9.01
N TYR A 757 -4.03 -11.35 10.28
CA TYR A 757 -2.89 -12.19 10.69
C TYR A 757 -2.93 -13.58 10.05
N LEU A 758 -4.11 -14.18 9.89
CA LEU A 758 -4.25 -15.44 9.17
C LEU A 758 -3.82 -15.32 7.71
N MET A 759 -4.22 -14.24 7.02
CA MET A 759 -3.82 -13.99 5.63
C MET A 759 -2.33 -13.66 5.49
N LEU A 760 -1.78 -12.82 6.37
CA LEU A 760 -0.34 -12.53 6.41
C LEU A 760 0.49 -13.81 6.65
N GLY A 761 0.02 -14.69 7.53
CA GLY A 761 0.64 -15.99 7.76
C GLY A 761 0.59 -16.90 6.52
N ALA A 762 -0.54 -16.91 5.79
CA ALA A 762 -0.69 -17.67 4.55
C ALA A 762 0.23 -17.16 3.44
N VAL A 763 0.30 -15.84 3.24
CA VAL A 763 1.20 -15.21 2.27
C VAL A 763 2.66 -15.50 2.62
N ALA A 764 3.05 -15.38 3.89
CA ALA A 764 4.41 -15.69 4.33
C ALA A 764 4.77 -17.17 4.08
N LEU A 765 3.83 -18.10 4.28
CA LEU A 765 4.05 -19.52 3.97
C LEU A 765 4.24 -19.72 2.46
N GLU A 766 3.42 -19.08 1.64
CA GLU A 766 3.56 -19.14 0.18
C GLU A 766 4.90 -18.60 -0.33
N GLN A 767 5.50 -17.66 0.40
CA GLN A 767 6.83 -17.10 0.16
C GLN A 767 7.95 -17.93 0.85
N LYS A 768 7.62 -19.07 1.47
CA LYS A 768 8.52 -19.94 2.25
C LYS A 768 9.19 -19.23 3.43
N GLN A 769 8.60 -18.14 3.93
CA GLN A 769 9.04 -17.42 5.11
C GLN A 769 8.43 -18.05 6.38
N TYR A 770 8.86 -19.25 6.72
CA TYR A 770 8.22 -20.09 7.75
C TYR A 770 8.16 -19.44 9.13
N GLN A 771 9.21 -18.73 9.55
CA GLN A 771 9.25 -18.05 10.85
C GLN A 771 8.22 -16.92 10.93
N THR A 772 8.17 -16.06 9.91
CA THR A 772 7.17 -14.99 9.80
C THR A 772 5.76 -15.56 9.71
N SER A 773 5.58 -16.68 9.00
CA SER A 773 4.29 -17.39 8.91
C SER A 773 3.80 -17.85 10.29
N LEU A 774 4.66 -18.55 11.04
CA LEU A 774 4.37 -19.00 12.41
C LEU A 774 4.07 -17.83 13.35
N ALA A 775 4.85 -16.76 13.30
CA ALA A 775 4.63 -15.57 14.13
C ALA A 775 3.24 -14.96 13.91
N ASN A 776 2.82 -14.83 12.64
CA ASN A 776 1.49 -14.33 12.30
C ASN A 776 0.38 -15.30 12.74
N TYR A 777 0.52 -16.61 12.52
CA TYR A 777 -0.47 -17.58 12.98
C TYR A 777 -0.57 -17.68 14.51
N PHE A 778 0.53 -17.59 15.24
CA PHE A 778 0.50 -17.56 16.71
C PHE A 778 -0.14 -16.28 17.22
N THR A 779 0.10 -15.14 16.57
CA THR A 779 -0.58 -13.88 16.90
C THR A 779 -2.08 -14.00 16.66
N CYS A 780 -2.51 -14.56 15.52
CA CYS A 780 -3.91 -14.86 15.21
C CYS A 780 -4.54 -15.77 16.29
N LEU A 781 -3.88 -16.88 16.61
CA LEU A 781 -4.33 -17.84 17.62
C LEU A 781 -4.50 -17.18 18.99
N GLN A 782 -3.55 -16.32 19.37
CA GLN A 782 -3.61 -15.65 20.65
C GLN A 782 -4.78 -14.68 20.75
N ILE A 783 -5.11 -13.97 19.66
CA ILE A 783 -6.30 -13.11 19.62
C ILE A 783 -7.56 -13.98 19.77
N GLN A 784 -7.65 -15.09 19.04
CA GLN A 784 -8.78 -16.03 19.13
C GLN A 784 -8.97 -16.59 20.56
N LEU A 785 -7.87 -16.96 21.22
CA LEU A 785 -7.89 -17.47 22.60
C LEU A 785 -8.24 -16.37 23.62
N LYS A 786 -7.76 -15.14 23.44
CA LYS A 786 -8.11 -14.01 24.34
C LYS A 786 -9.59 -13.64 24.26
N THR A 787 -10.19 -13.68 23.07
CA THR A 787 -11.63 -13.50 22.89
C THR A 787 -12.47 -14.65 23.47
N SER A 788 -11.84 -15.74 23.92
CA SER A 788 -12.49 -16.93 24.48
C SER A 788 -12.49 -16.97 26.02
N SER A 789 -11.94 -15.96 26.72
CA SER A 789 -11.85 -15.94 28.20
C SER A 789 -13.12 -15.33 28.86
N PRO A 790 -13.57 -15.84 30.03
CA PRO A 790 -14.96 -15.74 30.48
C PRO A 790 -15.22 -14.53 31.40
N PHE A 791 -16.07 -13.60 30.95
CA PHE A 791 -16.84 -12.76 31.89
C PHE A 791 -18.36 -12.96 31.79
N GLU A 792 -18.83 -13.92 30.98
CA GLU A 792 -20.23 -14.34 30.98
C GLU A 792 -20.33 -15.86 30.95
N SER A 793 -20.15 -16.48 32.12
CA SER A 793 -20.49 -17.88 32.35
C SER A 793 -22.00 -18.04 32.50
N LEU A 794 -22.77 -17.83 31.42
CA LEU A 794 -24.10 -18.44 31.27
C LEU A 794 -24.69 -18.37 29.84
N ILE A 795 -23.88 -18.41 28.79
CA ILE A 795 -24.41 -18.62 27.43
C ILE A 795 -23.53 -19.66 26.71
N VAL A 796 -24.17 -20.77 26.36
CA VAL A 796 -23.91 -21.72 25.26
C VAL A 796 -22.57 -21.52 24.54
N TYR A 797 -21.72 -22.56 24.54
CA TYR A 797 -20.63 -22.78 23.58
C TYR A 797 -20.94 -22.10 22.23
N GLN A 798 -20.29 -20.98 21.90
CA GLN A 798 -20.42 -20.42 20.56
C GLN A 798 -19.67 -21.37 19.59
N PRO A 799 -20.37 -22.10 18.71
CA PRO A 799 -19.75 -23.11 17.85
C PRO A 799 -18.73 -22.53 16.86
N ASP A 800 -18.86 -21.24 16.55
CA ASP A 800 -18.09 -20.57 15.49
C ASP A 800 -16.62 -20.32 15.89
N ASN A 801 -16.31 -20.07 17.16
CA ASN A 801 -14.93 -19.72 17.56
C ASN A 801 -13.99 -20.94 17.59
N SER A 802 -14.52 -22.12 17.94
CA SER A 802 -13.76 -23.38 17.90
C SER A 802 -13.32 -23.74 16.47
N GLN A 803 -14.12 -23.40 15.46
CA GLN A 803 -13.77 -23.61 14.06
C GLN A 803 -12.61 -22.72 13.61
N TRP A 804 -12.60 -21.44 13.98
CA TRP A 804 -11.51 -20.51 13.65
C TRP A 804 -10.18 -20.90 14.30
N ILE A 805 -10.22 -21.33 15.57
CA ILE A 805 -9.04 -21.85 16.26
C ILE A 805 -8.53 -23.12 15.58
N ALA A 806 -9.43 -24.04 15.19
CA ALA A 806 -9.05 -25.25 14.47
C ALA A 806 -8.40 -24.93 13.11
N GLN A 807 -8.88 -23.91 12.40
CA GLN A 807 -8.25 -23.43 11.16
C GLN A 807 -6.83 -22.93 11.40
N THR A 808 -6.61 -22.13 12.44
CA THR A 808 -5.28 -21.62 12.79
C THR A 808 -4.33 -22.76 13.18
N TYR A 809 -4.79 -23.72 13.98
CA TYR A 809 -4.00 -24.93 14.30
C TYR A 809 -3.65 -25.75 13.07
N SER A 810 -4.60 -25.93 12.14
CA SER A 810 -4.34 -26.59 10.86
C SER A 810 -3.29 -25.87 10.02
N ALA A 811 -3.29 -24.53 10.05
CA ALA A 811 -2.32 -23.71 9.33
C ALA A 811 -0.91 -23.83 9.96
N ILE A 812 -0.81 -23.78 11.30
CA ILE A 812 0.45 -24.01 12.03
C ILE A 812 0.99 -25.41 11.76
N ALA A 813 0.13 -26.44 11.79
CA ALA A 813 0.50 -27.80 11.48
C ALA A 813 1.07 -27.94 10.07
N ARG A 814 0.51 -27.22 9.09
CA ARG A 814 1.04 -27.18 7.72
C ARG A 814 2.45 -26.59 7.67
N VAL A 815 2.72 -25.50 8.39
CA VAL A 815 4.08 -24.93 8.45
C VAL A 815 5.08 -25.94 9.00
N TYR A 816 4.75 -26.58 10.13
CA TYR A 816 5.63 -27.60 10.71
C TYR A 816 5.80 -28.84 9.83
N SER A 817 4.80 -29.19 9.01
CA SER A 817 4.95 -30.25 8.00
C SER A 817 5.97 -29.85 6.93
N GLU A 818 5.94 -28.60 6.47
CA GLU A 818 6.88 -28.10 5.44
C GLU A 818 8.29 -27.87 5.99
N THR A 819 8.46 -27.61 7.29
CA THR A 819 9.77 -27.52 7.95
C THR A 819 10.31 -28.86 8.46
N HIS A 820 9.62 -29.97 8.18
CA HIS A 820 9.97 -31.32 8.64
C HIS A 820 9.95 -31.51 10.18
N GLU A 821 9.25 -30.65 10.92
CA GLU A 821 9.01 -30.80 12.36
C GLU A 821 7.75 -31.67 12.62
N PHE A 822 7.85 -32.94 12.23
CA PHE A 822 6.71 -33.86 12.14
C PHE A 822 5.92 -34.02 13.45
N ASP A 823 6.60 -34.14 14.59
CA ASP A 823 5.92 -34.31 15.89
C ASP A 823 5.03 -33.11 16.24
N ARG A 824 5.51 -31.90 15.98
CA ARG A 824 4.74 -30.66 16.20
C ARG A 824 3.59 -30.56 15.20
N SER A 825 3.82 -30.93 13.95
CA SER A 825 2.76 -30.97 12.94
C SER A 825 1.60 -31.89 13.34
N LEU A 826 1.91 -33.09 13.86
CA LEU A 826 0.92 -34.05 14.34
C LEU A 826 0.21 -33.57 15.62
N ASP A 827 0.93 -32.94 16.55
CA ASP A 827 0.34 -32.35 17.77
C ASP A 827 -0.69 -31.26 17.41
N TYR A 828 -0.31 -30.28 16.58
CA TYR A 828 -1.22 -29.23 16.14
C TYR A 828 -2.37 -29.75 15.27
N SER A 829 -2.14 -30.77 14.43
CA SER A 829 -3.21 -31.44 13.68
C SER A 829 -4.21 -32.12 14.62
N SER A 830 -3.73 -32.75 15.69
CA SER A 830 -4.57 -33.39 16.71
C SER A 830 -5.40 -32.35 17.47
N LYS A 831 -4.79 -31.22 17.87
CA LYS A 831 -5.48 -30.08 18.48
C LYS A 831 -6.54 -29.46 17.57
N ALA A 832 -6.32 -29.42 16.27
CA ALA A 832 -7.35 -28.99 15.33
C ALA A 832 -8.53 -29.98 15.31
N LEU A 833 -8.27 -31.28 15.21
CA LEU A 833 -9.32 -32.31 15.15
C LEU A 833 -10.17 -32.41 16.42
N THR A 834 -9.61 -32.13 17.60
CA THR A 834 -10.37 -32.14 18.87
C THR A 834 -11.36 -30.99 18.99
N LEU A 835 -11.08 -29.86 18.32
CA LEU A 835 -11.96 -28.68 18.30
C LEU A 835 -13.02 -28.74 17.21
N LEU A 836 -12.82 -29.54 16.16
CA LEU A 836 -13.82 -29.73 15.12
C LEU A 836 -14.97 -30.62 15.61
N SER A 837 -16.18 -30.36 15.13
CA SER A 837 -17.38 -31.14 15.48
C SER A 837 -17.15 -32.65 15.33
N SER A 838 -17.86 -33.45 16.12
CA SER A 838 -17.85 -34.91 16.03
C SER A 838 -18.40 -35.45 14.71
N ASP A 839 -19.02 -34.61 13.87
CA ASP A 839 -19.38 -34.97 12.49
C ASP A 839 -18.11 -35.32 11.69
N LYS A 840 -18.07 -36.58 11.23
CA LYS A 840 -16.99 -37.12 10.43
C LYS A 840 -16.85 -36.43 9.07
N ASN A 841 -17.89 -35.76 8.57
CA ASN A 841 -17.89 -35.06 7.29
C ASN A 841 -17.61 -33.54 7.40
N HIS A 842 -17.25 -33.03 8.58
CA HIS A 842 -16.95 -31.61 8.75
C HIS A 842 -15.83 -31.16 7.79
N ARG A 843 -16.12 -30.17 6.92
CA ARG A 843 -15.26 -29.73 5.79
C ARG A 843 -13.78 -29.51 6.18
N MET A 844 -13.53 -28.88 7.34
CA MET A 844 -12.17 -28.59 7.84
C MET A 844 -11.35 -29.82 8.24
N ARG A 845 -11.97 -30.99 8.44
CA ARG A 845 -11.23 -32.23 8.76
C ARG A 845 -10.42 -32.72 7.54
N GLY A 846 -10.86 -32.40 6.33
CA GLY A 846 -10.18 -32.76 5.08
C GLY A 846 -8.74 -32.22 5.00
N PRO A 847 -8.54 -30.89 5.09
CA PRO A 847 -7.20 -30.30 5.14
C PRO A 847 -6.31 -30.84 6.26
N VAL A 848 -6.86 -31.06 7.46
CA VAL A 848 -6.09 -31.59 8.60
C VAL A 848 -5.60 -33.02 8.33
N TYR A 849 -6.47 -33.90 7.84
CA TYR A 849 -6.05 -35.26 7.47
C TYR A 849 -5.02 -35.27 6.33
N ARG A 850 -5.14 -34.35 5.37
CA ARG A 850 -4.13 -34.20 4.32
C ARG A 850 -2.77 -33.79 4.88
N THR A 851 -2.71 -32.85 5.83
CA THR A 851 -1.46 -32.48 6.51
C THR A 851 -0.85 -33.68 7.25
N MET A 852 -1.65 -34.43 8.01
CA MET A 852 -1.17 -35.65 8.67
C MET A 852 -0.64 -36.69 7.66
N ALA A 853 -1.34 -36.86 6.54
CA ALA A 853 -0.90 -37.76 5.47
C ALA A 853 0.45 -37.32 4.87
N ASN A 854 0.66 -36.02 4.66
CA ASN A 854 1.94 -35.48 4.19
C ASN A 854 3.09 -35.79 5.16
N VAL A 855 2.86 -35.65 6.47
CA VAL A 855 3.84 -36.02 7.50
C VAL A 855 4.23 -37.49 7.40
N TYR A 856 3.24 -38.39 7.29
CA TYR A 856 3.52 -39.82 7.18
C TYR A 856 4.14 -40.22 5.83
N ARG A 857 3.77 -39.55 4.72
CA ARG A 857 4.38 -39.71 3.40
C ARG A 857 5.85 -39.32 3.42
N ASP A 858 6.23 -38.30 4.17
CA ASP A 858 7.60 -37.79 4.17
C ASP A 858 8.51 -38.54 5.16
N SER A 859 7.96 -39.50 5.89
CA SER A 859 8.75 -40.54 6.56
C SER A 859 9.39 -41.50 5.54
N ASN A 860 10.49 -42.16 5.89
CA ASN A 860 11.17 -43.14 5.02
C ASN A 860 10.81 -44.59 5.42
N ASP A 861 9.56 -44.83 5.84
CA ASP A 861 9.08 -46.12 6.35
C ASP A 861 7.81 -46.58 5.63
N GLN A 862 7.81 -47.83 5.16
CA GLN A 862 6.68 -48.45 4.46
C GLN A 862 5.41 -48.54 5.32
N HIS A 863 5.52 -48.79 6.63
CA HIS A 863 4.34 -48.83 7.51
C HIS A 863 3.67 -47.46 7.60
N GLN A 864 4.45 -46.39 7.53
CA GLN A 864 3.94 -45.03 7.55
C GLN A 864 3.31 -44.63 6.20
N TYR A 865 3.75 -45.21 5.08
CA TYR A 865 3.09 -45.00 3.77
C TYR A 865 1.68 -45.55 3.74
N GLU A 866 1.42 -46.69 4.38
CA GLU A 866 0.06 -47.22 4.55
C GLU A 866 -0.81 -46.26 5.36
N LEU A 867 -0.26 -45.70 6.43
CA LEU A 867 -0.94 -44.72 7.26
C LEU A 867 -1.21 -43.41 6.50
N ALA A 868 -0.26 -42.95 5.69
CA ALA A 868 -0.43 -41.81 4.79
C ALA A 868 -1.59 -42.03 3.82
N LEU A 869 -1.66 -43.22 3.19
CA LEU A 869 -2.75 -43.57 2.27
C LEU A 869 -4.11 -43.59 2.98
N GLN A 870 -4.19 -44.11 4.21
CA GLN A 870 -5.42 -44.08 5.00
C GLN A 870 -5.89 -42.64 5.28
N TYR A 871 -4.97 -41.72 5.62
CA TYR A 871 -5.31 -40.33 5.88
C TYR A 871 -5.65 -39.55 4.60
N TYR A 872 -4.95 -39.78 3.48
CA TYR A 872 -5.35 -39.20 2.19
C TYR A 872 -6.75 -39.66 1.79
N ASN A 873 -7.10 -40.94 1.96
CA ASN A 873 -8.45 -41.45 1.69
C ASN A 873 -9.51 -40.76 2.55
N LYS A 874 -9.26 -40.57 3.85
CA LYS A 874 -10.16 -39.80 4.74
C LYS A 874 -10.34 -38.36 4.24
N ALA A 875 -9.24 -37.69 3.85
CA ALA A 875 -9.31 -36.34 3.30
C ALA A 875 -10.15 -36.31 2.02
N PHE A 876 -9.94 -37.27 1.12
CA PHE A 876 -10.62 -37.38 -0.16
C PHE A 876 -12.12 -37.64 -0.01
N GLU A 877 -12.52 -38.51 0.92
CA GLU A 877 -13.93 -38.77 1.23
C GLU A 877 -14.67 -37.52 1.68
N ILE A 878 -14.05 -36.70 2.54
CA ILE A 878 -14.63 -35.43 3.01
C ILE A 878 -14.70 -34.44 1.86
N GLN A 879 -13.63 -34.28 1.09
CA GLN A 879 -13.58 -33.35 -0.03
C GLN A 879 -14.65 -33.67 -1.08
N ARG A 880 -14.83 -34.96 -1.45
CA ARG A 880 -15.87 -35.38 -2.41
C ARG A 880 -17.30 -35.09 -1.95
N LYS A 881 -17.54 -35.07 -0.63
CA LYS A 881 -18.87 -34.78 -0.08
C LYS A 881 -19.12 -33.28 0.12
N THR A 882 -18.06 -32.49 0.31
CA THR A 882 -18.18 -31.08 0.75
C THR A 882 -17.76 -30.06 -0.30
N LEU A 883 -17.06 -30.47 -1.37
CA LEU A 883 -16.53 -29.59 -2.41
C LEU A 883 -17.09 -29.97 -3.79
N PRO A 884 -17.16 -29.02 -4.74
CA PRO A 884 -17.40 -29.32 -6.15
C PRO A 884 -16.41 -30.35 -6.71
N LYS A 885 -16.86 -31.14 -7.70
CA LYS A 885 -16.10 -32.28 -8.27
C LYS A 885 -14.70 -31.91 -8.77
N ASP A 886 -14.57 -30.72 -9.36
CA ASP A 886 -13.32 -30.19 -9.88
C ASP A 886 -12.82 -29.05 -8.99
N HIS A 887 -12.83 -29.16 -7.66
CA HIS A 887 -12.28 -28.12 -6.76
C HIS A 887 -10.75 -28.27 -6.61
N GLN A 888 -10.01 -27.14 -6.57
CA GLN A 888 -8.53 -27.13 -6.55
C GLN A 888 -7.92 -28.06 -5.49
N THR A 889 -8.43 -28.01 -4.25
CA THR A 889 -7.98 -28.85 -3.13
C THR A 889 -8.02 -30.36 -3.43
N ILE A 890 -8.94 -30.82 -4.29
CA ILE A 890 -9.00 -32.22 -4.74
C ILE A 890 -7.81 -32.53 -5.66
N GLY A 891 -7.52 -31.63 -6.61
CA GLY A 891 -6.36 -31.74 -7.49
C GLY A 891 -5.04 -31.76 -6.71
N GLU A 892 -4.91 -30.93 -5.67
CA GLU A 892 -3.74 -30.94 -4.80
C GLU A 892 -3.61 -32.24 -3.98
N THR A 893 -4.72 -32.84 -3.56
CA THR A 893 -4.71 -34.14 -2.85
C THR A 893 -4.27 -35.27 -3.78
N TYR A 894 -4.68 -35.25 -5.05
CA TYR A 894 -4.16 -36.18 -6.07
C TYR A 894 -2.66 -36.00 -6.32
N GLN A 895 -2.17 -34.76 -6.30
CA GLN A 895 -0.73 -34.50 -6.44
C GLN A 895 0.06 -35.10 -5.27
N ASP A 896 -0.44 -34.94 -4.04
CA ASP A 896 0.17 -35.51 -2.86
C ASP A 896 0.16 -37.06 -2.86
N LEU A 897 -0.93 -37.66 -3.34
CA LEU A 897 -1.03 -39.11 -3.56
C LEU A 897 -0.03 -39.59 -4.62
N ALA A 898 0.15 -38.84 -5.70
CA ALA A 898 1.12 -39.18 -6.74
C ALA A 898 2.55 -39.24 -6.17
N LEU A 899 2.92 -38.27 -5.32
CA LEU A 899 4.20 -38.24 -4.61
C LEU A 899 4.37 -39.44 -3.67
N LEU A 900 3.31 -39.85 -2.96
CA LEU A 900 3.33 -41.06 -2.14
C LEU A 900 3.57 -42.32 -2.98
N TYR A 901 2.84 -42.48 -4.09
CA TYR A 901 3.03 -43.61 -4.99
C TYR A 901 4.42 -43.60 -5.66
N GLU A 902 4.98 -42.43 -5.91
CA GLU A 902 6.34 -42.32 -6.45
C GLU A 902 7.39 -42.80 -5.42
N LYS A 903 7.23 -42.45 -4.13
CA LYS A 903 8.06 -42.99 -3.04
C LYS A 903 7.92 -44.51 -2.91
N GLN A 904 6.74 -45.06 -3.17
CA GLN A 904 6.48 -46.50 -3.25
C GLN A 904 6.95 -47.13 -4.57
N GLN A 905 7.50 -46.34 -5.50
CA GLN A 905 7.90 -46.76 -6.85
C GLN A 905 6.75 -47.35 -7.70
N ASN A 906 5.49 -47.05 -7.35
CA ASN A 906 4.31 -47.45 -8.11
C ASN A 906 3.98 -46.40 -9.18
N TYR A 907 4.81 -46.36 -10.22
CA TYR A 907 4.72 -45.33 -11.25
C TYR A 907 3.40 -45.33 -12.05
N THR A 908 2.68 -46.46 -12.09
CA THR A 908 1.37 -46.53 -12.77
C THR A 908 0.33 -45.70 -12.01
N LEU A 909 0.25 -45.84 -10.69
CA LEU A 909 -0.66 -45.04 -9.85
C LEU A 909 -0.18 -43.59 -9.72
N THR A 910 1.13 -43.34 -9.72
CA THR A 910 1.69 -41.98 -9.80
C THR A 910 1.20 -41.26 -11.05
N LEU A 911 1.31 -41.90 -12.22
CA LEU A 911 0.89 -41.30 -13.49
C LEU A 911 -0.62 -40.99 -13.51
N GLN A 912 -1.45 -41.92 -13.05
CA GLN A 912 -2.90 -41.70 -12.95
C GLN A 912 -3.23 -40.51 -12.04
N SER A 913 -2.58 -40.45 -10.87
CA SER A 913 -2.83 -39.41 -9.87
C SER A 913 -2.37 -38.04 -10.35
N TYR A 914 -1.18 -37.93 -10.95
CA TYR A 914 -0.74 -36.66 -11.56
C TYR A 914 -1.62 -36.22 -12.73
N THR A 915 -2.11 -37.17 -13.55
CA THR A 915 -2.99 -36.85 -14.68
C THR A 915 -4.34 -36.29 -14.21
N GLU A 916 -4.94 -36.88 -13.17
CA GLU A 916 -6.18 -36.34 -12.58
C GLU A 916 -5.95 -35.00 -11.87
N SER A 917 -4.82 -34.86 -11.19
CA SER A 917 -4.41 -33.57 -10.61
C SER A 917 -4.32 -32.49 -11.70
N LEU A 918 -3.66 -32.80 -12.83
CA LEU A 918 -3.49 -31.87 -13.94
C LEU A 918 -4.83 -31.51 -14.58
N ARG A 919 -5.71 -32.51 -14.76
CA ARG A 919 -7.06 -32.30 -15.30
C ARG A 919 -7.89 -31.35 -14.44
N ILE A 920 -7.81 -31.48 -13.11
CA ILE A 920 -8.52 -30.60 -12.18
C ILE A 920 -7.86 -29.22 -12.15
N GLN A 921 -6.54 -29.15 -11.96
CA GLN A 921 -5.82 -27.88 -11.89
C GLN A 921 -6.02 -27.06 -13.17
N ARG A 922 -5.98 -27.66 -14.37
CA ARG A 922 -6.28 -26.96 -15.64
C ARG A 922 -7.68 -26.33 -15.69
N LYS A 923 -8.65 -26.83 -14.90
CA LYS A 923 -10.00 -26.26 -14.82
C LYS A 923 -10.16 -25.23 -13.70
N THR A 924 -9.32 -25.28 -12.67
CA THR A 924 -9.46 -24.46 -11.45
C THR A 924 -8.43 -23.36 -11.31
N VAL A 925 -7.36 -23.40 -12.11
CA VAL A 925 -6.25 -22.46 -12.04
C VAL A 925 -6.80 -21.06 -12.24
N SER A 926 -6.76 -20.29 -11.15
CA SER A 926 -6.77 -18.84 -11.22
C SER A 926 -5.51 -18.40 -11.93
N SER A 927 -5.63 -17.29 -12.61
CA SER A 927 -4.93 -17.00 -13.84
C SER A 927 -3.53 -16.42 -13.67
N THR A 928 -2.77 -16.96 -12.73
CA THR A 928 -1.56 -16.36 -12.18
C THR A 928 -0.33 -17.05 -12.76
N HIS A 929 0.74 -16.30 -13.02
CA HIS A 929 2.00 -16.87 -13.51
C HIS A 929 2.52 -18.02 -12.62
N LYS A 930 2.28 -17.94 -11.31
CA LYS A 930 2.64 -18.98 -10.33
C LYS A 930 1.82 -20.26 -10.50
N ASP A 931 0.53 -20.15 -10.78
CA ASP A 931 -0.34 -21.31 -11.01
C ASP A 931 -0.02 -22.01 -12.35
N PHE A 932 0.37 -21.24 -13.38
CA PHE A 932 0.92 -21.81 -14.62
C PHE A 932 2.26 -22.54 -14.41
N GLN A 933 3.15 -22.00 -13.58
CA GLN A 933 4.37 -22.72 -13.21
C GLN A 933 4.06 -24.06 -12.52
N LYS A 934 3.04 -24.12 -11.65
CA LYS A 934 2.61 -25.38 -11.02
C LYS A 934 2.12 -26.40 -12.06
N LEU A 935 1.33 -25.97 -13.05
CA LEU A 935 0.89 -26.83 -14.15
C LEU A 935 2.08 -27.39 -14.94
N LYS A 936 3.06 -26.54 -15.28
CA LYS A 936 4.26 -26.96 -16.01
C LYS A 936 5.12 -27.96 -15.23
N ILE A 937 5.25 -27.74 -13.92
CA ILE A 937 5.92 -28.70 -13.02
C ILE A 937 5.19 -30.04 -13.05
N LEU A 938 3.86 -30.03 -13.01
CA LEU A 938 3.04 -31.23 -13.02
C LEU A 938 3.14 -31.99 -14.35
N GLU A 939 3.14 -31.28 -15.48
CA GLU A 939 3.38 -31.85 -16.81
C GLU A 939 4.77 -32.47 -16.94
N ASN A 940 5.79 -31.77 -16.45
CA ASN A 940 7.16 -32.29 -16.42
C ASN A 940 7.26 -33.55 -15.55
N ASN A 941 6.61 -33.56 -14.38
CA ASN A 941 6.56 -34.74 -13.51
C ASN A 941 5.87 -35.92 -14.18
N ILE A 942 4.78 -35.69 -14.93
CA ILE A 942 4.10 -36.73 -15.73
C ILE A 942 5.07 -37.32 -16.76
N GLU A 943 5.84 -36.49 -17.46
CA GLU A 943 6.78 -36.95 -18.48
C GLU A 943 7.95 -37.75 -17.87
N ILE A 944 8.50 -37.27 -16.75
CA ILE A 944 9.50 -38.02 -15.97
C ILE A 944 8.97 -39.40 -15.57
N VAL A 945 7.73 -39.48 -15.07
CA VAL A 945 7.12 -40.75 -14.65
C VAL A 945 6.90 -41.69 -15.84
N LYS A 946 6.46 -41.17 -17.00
CA LYS A 946 6.36 -41.99 -18.24
C LYS A 946 7.71 -42.58 -18.63
N GLN A 947 8.79 -41.80 -18.55
CA GLN A 947 10.14 -42.30 -18.80
C GLN A 947 10.55 -43.39 -17.82
N LYS A 948 10.26 -43.23 -16.52
CA LYS A 948 10.52 -44.27 -15.50
C LYS A 948 9.75 -45.57 -15.80
N ILE A 949 8.49 -45.49 -16.23
CA ILE A 949 7.69 -46.65 -16.64
C ILE A 949 8.31 -47.33 -17.87
N MET A 950 8.74 -46.56 -18.87
CA MET A 950 9.40 -47.12 -20.06
C MET A 950 10.71 -47.82 -19.70
N ASN A 951 11.49 -47.26 -18.79
CA ASN A 951 12.75 -47.85 -18.33
C ASN A 951 12.55 -49.10 -17.47
N GLN A 952 11.44 -49.24 -16.72
CA GLN A 952 11.11 -50.49 -16.01
C GLN A 952 10.63 -51.62 -16.94
N ARG A 953 10.11 -51.27 -18.13
CA ARG A 953 9.63 -52.24 -19.13
C ARG A 953 10.72 -52.71 -20.08
N ARG A 954 11.85 -52.01 -20.14
CA ARG A 954 13.08 -52.42 -20.81
C ARG A 954 13.92 -53.26 -19.86
#